data_AF-A0A7W5K0C2-F1
#
_entry.id   AF-A0A7W5K0C2-F1
#
_cell.length_a   1.000
_cell.length_b   1.000
_cell.length_c   1.000
_cell.angle_alpha   90.00
_cell.angle_beta   90.00
_cell.angle_gamma   90.00
#
_symmetry.space_group_name_H-M   'P 1'
#
loop_
_entity.id
_entity.type
_entity.pdbx_description
1 polymer ?
#
loop_
_entity_poly.entity_id
_entity_poly.type
_entity_poly.pdbx_seq_one_letter_code
_entity_poly.pdbx_strand_id
1 'polypeptide(L)'
;MGNRPRARQAPPPAPSRTRRPRRGRWVALLVLAAVVFALLRGVHALAPVPTDSDVYTEHVVLVGVAGRFQLTETDRTVLGAHLDDAQAGVVSTRARYVGTCAAAGWTTLGAGRRAAVDGLCDPPVTGEGPGARIADWDARLAAAAADRGDARLGTLAGSVPGCVAAVGPGAALAAARPDGTVAAYATPDAFVAGGERLSCPVTLVDAGAESDRVIAALAGRDDVTLLVSGVGPAAGSADPSLGVFYRVGTTLPGFVTSASTRRAGIVTLTDVTRELVDVGRGENAAVTTIDGSPLAVYPTDLTLTGIERQNREVAALSDASVTGYLFLAAGGTLLALVALVGAFRRRWFLPEAVLTLGSVLLAGMMLTGAVPWARASNPGLVVGVTVWLVTGVLTLAAVGLSRVTRFPPPVAGALISVVAFTVDAALGGPMEPGSLLNSRPIYGLRWYGFGNVTFAAYAGAVLVLAGWVAHRLLEQGRRRAAVLAVAALGLGAVVCEGWPSMGSDFGGVVALVPAVLWLGLTLSGIRITWPRLLLVGLAAVVAVGAISLADWSRGPDRRSHLGNFVQRIVDGDALDVVSRKAVASYETIASPLGVGSIVVGVALWFVMFRWAVPALSDEFSTLRPTLVSVLVVAVLGTLVNDGGIGVWQPATAVAATLVGCLWARRLHGRRKTSDSASPLRGATARA
;
A
#
# COMPACT_ATOMS: atom_id res chain seq x y z
N MET A 1 91.58 29.99 9.26
CA MET A 1 90.69 29.10 10.04
C MET A 1 89.46 29.88 10.43
N GLY A 2 88.32 29.63 9.78
CA GLY A 2 87.07 30.38 10.00
C GLY A 2 85.88 29.45 10.11
N ASN A 3 85.27 29.43 11.30
CA ASN A 3 84.07 28.67 11.66
C ASN A 3 82.86 29.07 10.82
N ARG A 4 82.23 28.10 10.13
CA ARG A 4 80.84 28.22 9.62
C ARG A 4 79.89 27.43 10.54
N PRO A 5 78.75 27.99 10.96
CA PRO A 5 77.79 27.30 11.81
C PRO A 5 76.97 26.27 11.03
N ARG A 6 76.77 25.08 11.64
CA ARG A 6 75.87 24.02 11.15
C ARG A 6 74.41 24.47 11.26
N ALA A 7 73.69 24.46 10.15
CA ALA A 7 72.23 24.59 10.13
C ALA A 7 71.58 23.40 10.85
N ARG A 8 70.75 23.68 11.86
CA ARG A 8 69.94 22.68 12.58
C ARG A 8 68.83 22.18 11.64
N GLN A 9 68.81 20.88 11.37
CA GLN A 9 67.67 20.21 10.74
C GLN A 9 66.45 20.32 11.68
N ALA A 10 65.31 20.74 11.14
CA ALA A 10 64.05 20.74 11.86
C ALA A 10 63.61 19.29 12.18
N PRO A 11 63.07 19.01 13.37
CA PRO A 11 62.58 17.68 13.70
C PRO A 11 61.38 17.30 12.83
N PRO A 12 61.20 16.01 12.48
CA PRO A 12 60.04 15.56 11.72
C PRO A 12 58.74 15.84 12.49
N PRO A 13 57.62 16.12 11.80
CA PRO A 13 56.35 16.38 12.46
C PRO A 13 55.92 15.15 13.28
N ALA A 14 55.56 15.39 14.54
CA ALA A 14 55.11 14.36 15.46
C ALA A 14 53.89 13.60 14.88
N PRO A 15 53.81 12.27 15.07
CA PRO A 15 52.67 11.49 14.60
C PRO A 15 51.39 12.05 15.23
N SER A 16 50.42 12.39 14.37
CA SER A 16 49.10 12.83 14.81
C SER A 16 48.49 11.71 15.66
N ARG A 17 48.21 12.02 16.93
CA ARG A 17 47.47 11.12 17.83
C ARG A 17 46.10 10.86 17.21
N THR A 18 45.97 9.77 16.46
CA THR A 18 44.69 9.28 15.96
C THR A 18 43.82 8.92 17.17
N ARG A 19 42.93 9.83 17.59
CA ARG A 19 41.88 9.52 18.55
C ARG A 19 41.09 8.33 18.01
N ARG A 20 41.32 7.14 18.57
CA ARG A 20 40.50 5.94 18.26
C ARG A 20 39.03 6.34 18.43
N PRO A 21 38.19 6.30 17.39
CA PRO A 21 36.76 6.51 17.58
C PRO A 21 36.23 5.34 18.41
N ARG A 22 35.63 5.66 19.56
CA ARG A 22 35.11 4.69 20.53
C ARG A 22 34.07 3.80 19.85
N ARG A 23 34.38 2.49 19.66
CA ARG A 23 33.44 1.46 19.19
C ARG A 23 32.07 1.54 19.89
N GLY A 24 32.04 1.99 21.15
CA GLY A 24 30.83 2.17 21.95
C GLY A 24 29.80 3.16 21.39
N ARG A 25 30.18 4.17 20.59
CA ARG A 25 29.20 5.14 20.05
C ARG A 25 28.24 4.51 19.03
N TRP A 26 28.74 3.67 18.14
CA TRP A 26 27.92 3.00 17.13
C TRP A 26 27.01 1.94 17.75
N VAL A 27 27.54 1.19 18.71
CA VAL A 27 26.75 0.23 19.49
C VAL A 27 25.65 0.96 20.27
N ALA A 28 25.96 2.08 20.93
CA ALA A 28 24.96 2.88 21.63
C ALA A 28 23.86 3.42 20.71
N LEU A 29 24.19 3.87 19.50
CA LEU A 29 23.19 4.33 18.52
C LEU A 29 22.29 3.19 18.03
N LEU A 30 22.85 2.00 17.78
CA LEU A 30 22.08 0.83 17.37
C LEU A 30 21.16 0.35 18.50
N VAL A 31 21.67 0.32 19.74
CA VAL A 31 20.87 0.01 20.93
C VAL A 31 19.76 1.02 21.12
N LEU A 32 20.05 2.32 21.01
CA LEU A 32 19.03 3.36 21.08
C LEU A 32 17.96 3.19 20.00
N ALA A 33 18.36 2.95 18.75
CA ALA A 33 17.41 2.70 17.66
C ALA A 33 16.53 1.48 17.94
N ALA A 34 17.09 0.38 18.45
CA ALA A 34 16.34 -0.81 18.83
C ALA A 34 15.38 -0.54 20.00
N VAL A 35 15.80 0.24 20.99
CA VAL A 35 14.93 0.64 22.12
C VAL A 35 13.79 1.53 21.64
N VAL A 36 14.06 2.55 20.81
CA VAL A 36 13.01 3.40 20.23
C VAL A 36 12.04 2.55 19.40
N PHE A 37 12.55 1.64 18.57
CA PHE A 37 11.71 0.74 17.80
C PHE A 37 10.82 -0.13 18.70
N ALA A 38 11.38 -0.72 19.77
CA ALA A 38 10.62 -1.51 20.73
C ALA A 38 9.55 -0.67 21.47
N LEU A 39 9.85 0.58 21.82
CA LEU A 39 8.88 1.49 22.41
C LEU A 39 7.74 1.81 21.44
N LEU A 40 8.04 2.05 20.15
CA LEU A 40 7.02 2.26 19.12
C LEU A 40 6.14 1.01 18.93
N ARG A 41 6.74 -0.19 18.96
CA ARG A 41 5.98 -1.46 18.97
C ARG A 41 5.12 -1.60 20.22
N GLY A 42 5.60 -1.14 21.38
CA GLY A 42 4.83 -1.06 22.61
C GLY A 42 3.62 -0.13 22.49
N VAL A 43 3.77 1.03 21.87
CA VAL A 43 2.66 1.96 21.58
C VAL A 43 1.62 1.31 20.66
N HIS A 44 2.06 0.62 19.60
CA HIS A 44 1.17 -0.11 18.71
C HIS A 44 0.37 -1.20 19.45
N ALA A 45 0.99 -1.88 20.42
CA ALA A 45 0.32 -2.91 21.22
C ALA A 45 -0.80 -2.37 22.13
N LEU A 46 -0.88 -1.04 22.33
CA LEU A 46 -1.97 -0.38 23.06
C LEU A 46 -3.17 -0.04 22.17
N ALA A 47 -3.08 -0.27 20.84
CA ALA A 47 -4.19 -0.01 19.94
C ALA A 47 -5.39 -0.91 20.28
N PRO A 48 -6.64 -0.39 20.16
CA PRO A 48 -7.82 -1.18 20.41
C PRO A 48 -7.87 -2.39 19.49
N VAL A 49 -8.20 -3.54 20.06
CA VAL A 49 -8.43 -4.80 19.33
C VAL A 49 -9.93 -4.85 19.02
N PRO A 50 -10.32 -5.12 17.75
CA PRO A 50 -11.72 -5.28 17.43
C PRO A 50 -12.29 -6.53 18.12
N THR A 51 -13.57 -6.48 18.47
CA THR A 51 -14.31 -7.59 19.06
C THR A 51 -14.96 -8.39 17.93
N ASP A 52 -14.84 -9.72 17.99
CA ASP A 52 -15.60 -10.59 17.09
C ASP A 52 -17.09 -10.36 17.32
N SER A 53 -17.88 -10.37 16.25
CA SER A 53 -19.30 -10.07 16.36
C SER A 53 -20.11 -11.08 15.57
N ASP A 54 -20.50 -12.13 16.29
CA ASP A 54 -21.28 -13.24 15.78
C ASP A 54 -22.72 -12.85 15.44
N VAL A 55 -23.36 -13.69 14.64
CA VAL A 55 -24.78 -13.60 14.31
C VAL A 55 -25.54 -14.62 15.15
N TYR A 56 -26.55 -14.13 15.88
CA TYR A 56 -27.30 -14.93 16.86
C TYR A 56 -28.74 -15.25 16.45
N THR A 57 -29.18 -14.74 15.30
CA THR A 57 -30.55 -14.88 14.80
C THR A 57 -30.72 -16.14 13.95
N GLU A 58 -31.97 -16.59 13.80
CA GLU A 58 -32.31 -17.74 12.96
C GLU A 58 -32.12 -17.44 11.47
N HIS A 59 -32.30 -16.18 11.08
CA HIS A 59 -32.24 -15.73 9.70
C HIS A 59 -31.30 -14.54 9.51
N VAL A 60 -30.50 -14.59 8.46
CA VAL A 60 -29.65 -13.49 8.01
C VAL A 60 -30.13 -13.01 6.66
N VAL A 61 -30.48 -11.72 6.57
CA VAL A 61 -30.97 -11.13 5.33
C VAL A 61 -30.00 -10.06 4.86
N LEU A 62 -29.49 -10.21 3.64
CA LEU A 62 -28.71 -9.17 2.97
C LEU A 62 -29.59 -8.43 1.95
N VAL A 63 -29.89 -7.16 2.20
CA VAL A 63 -30.47 -6.27 1.20
C VAL A 63 -29.34 -5.53 0.48
N GLY A 64 -29.10 -5.94 -0.76
CA GLY A 64 -28.12 -5.32 -1.65
C GLY A 64 -28.77 -4.24 -2.51
N VAL A 65 -28.23 -3.02 -2.48
CA VAL A 65 -28.81 -1.88 -3.21
C VAL A 65 -27.78 -1.29 -4.17
N ALA A 66 -28.09 -1.31 -5.47
CA ALA A 66 -27.26 -0.65 -6.49
C ALA A 66 -27.32 0.87 -6.31
N GLY A 67 -26.18 1.56 -6.41
CA GLY A 67 -26.16 3.03 -6.33
C GLY A 67 -26.24 3.63 -4.92
N ARG A 68 -26.32 2.81 -3.86
CA ARG A 68 -26.47 3.30 -2.47
C ARG A 68 -25.13 3.68 -1.85
N PHE A 69 -24.66 4.89 -2.14
CA PHE A 69 -23.36 5.43 -1.66
C PHE A 69 -23.49 6.36 -0.45
N GLN A 70 -24.71 6.76 -0.12
CA GLN A 70 -25.04 7.60 1.02
C GLN A 70 -26.28 7.06 1.71
N LEU A 71 -26.44 7.40 3.00
CA LEU A 71 -27.63 7.01 3.76
C LEU A 71 -28.88 7.70 3.17
N THR A 72 -29.91 6.90 2.89
CA THR A 72 -31.25 7.40 2.55
C THR A 72 -32.02 7.79 3.80
N GLU A 73 -33.22 8.35 3.64
CA GLU A 73 -34.07 8.66 4.79
C GLU A 73 -34.52 7.41 5.56
N THR A 74 -34.77 6.34 4.82
CA THR A 74 -35.03 5.02 5.41
C THR A 74 -33.86 4.53 6.24
N ASP A 75 -32.63 4.67 5.73
CA ASP A 75 -31.43 4.28 6.49
C ASP A 75 -31.30 5.08 7.79
N ARG A 76 -31.56 6.39 7.75
CA ARG A 76 -31.51 7.23 8.95
C ARG A 76 -32.55 6.82 9.98
N THR A 77 -33.75 6.47 9.52
CA THR A 77 -34.84 6.04 10.39
C THR A 77 -34.51 4.71 11.06
N VAL A 78 -34.08 3.71 10.27
CA VAL A 78 -33.68 2.40 10.78
C VAL A 78 -32.49 2.52 11.72
N LEU A 79 -31.38 3.13 11.28
CA LEU A 79 -30.19 3.28 12.13
C LEU A 79 -30.50 4.11 13.38
N GLY A 80 -31.38 5.11 13.30
CA GLY A 80 -31.79 5.93 14.44
C GLY A 80 -32.54 5.14 15.51
N ALA A 81 -33.29 4.11 15.12
CA ALA A 81 -33.97 3.19 16.05
C ALA A 81 -33.03 2.12 16.62
N HIS A 82 -31.89 1.86 15.96
CA HIS A 82 -30.98 0.76 16.26
C HIS A 82 -29.57 1.22 16.68
N LEU A 83 -29.40 2.44 17.20
CA LEU A 83 -28.05 2.95 17.53
C LEU A 83 -27.32 2.12 18.61
N ASP A 84 -28.07 1.41 19.45
CA ASP A 84 -27.54 0.58 20.54
C ASP A 84 -27.19 -0.86 20.10
N ASP A 85 -27.65 -1.29 18.93
CA ASP A 85 -27.48 -2.65 18.40
C ASP A 85 -27.05 -2.70 16.92
N ALA A 86 -26.69 -1.55 16.33
CA ALA A 86 -26.24 -1.44 14.94
C ALA A 86 -24.72 -1.44 14.80
N GLN A 87 -24.24 -1.96 13.69
CA GLN A 87 -22.86 -1.82 13.27
C GLN A 87 -22.79 -1.19 11.90
N ALA A 88 -21.99 -0.14 11.75
CA ALA A 88 -22.01 0.72 10.57
C ALA A 88 -20.63 0.89 9.92
N GLY A 89 -20.63 1.21 8.64
CA GLY A 89 -19.44 1.55 7.87
C GLY A 89 -19.73 1.73 6.39
N VAL A 90 -18.71 1.50 5.59
CA VAL A 90 -18.80 1.46 4.13
C VAL A 90 -18.25 0.15 3.59
N VAL A 91 -18.76 -0.25 2.44
CA VAL A 91 -18.31 -1.43 1.71
C VAL A 91 -17.60 -1.02 0.43
N SER A 92 -16.43 -1.61 0.21
CA SER A 92 -15.77 -1.58 -1.09
C SER A 92 -16.36 -2.66 -1.98
N THR A 93 -17.04 -2.23 -3.04
CA THR A 93 -17.68 -3.09 -4.04
C THR A 93 -16.71 -3.58 -5.11
N ARG A 94 -15.49 -3.02 -5.11
CA ARG A 94 -14.28 -3.40 -5.85
C ARG A 94 -14.51 -4.22 -7.13
N ALA A 95 -15.16 -3.61 -8.11
CA ALA A 95 -14.99 -4.04 -9.48
C ALA A 95 -13.58 -3.67 -9.95
N ARG A 96 -12.86 -4.65 -10.51
CA ARG A 96 -11.47 -4.49 -10.98
C ARG A 96 -11.33 -3.41 -12.07
N TYR A 97 -12.44 -3.02 -12.70
CA TYR A 97 -12.50 -2.05 -13.79
C TYR A 97 -13.61 -1.03 -13.56
N VAL A 98 -13.30 0.23 -13.90
CA VAL A 98 -14.30 1.31 -13.99
C VAL A 98 -15.31 0.91 -15.07
N GLY A 99 -16.62 0.99 -14.78
CA GLY A 99 -17.68 0.72 -15.76
C GLY A 99 -18.41 -0.63 -15.66
N THR A 100 -18.26 -1.39 -14.57
CA THR A 100 -19.09 -2.60 -14.34
C THR A 100 -20.37 -2.26 -13.57
N CYS A 101 -21.50 -2.80 -13.97
CA CYS A 101 -22.79 -2.73 -13.27
C CYS A 101 -22.84 -3.52 -11.95
N ALA A 102 -23.95 -3.36 -11.22
CA ALA A 102 -24.21 -4.06 -9.95
C ALA A 102 -24.13 -5.59 -10.03
N ALA A 103 -24.37 -6.20 -11.19
CA ALA A 103 -24.20 -7.64 -11.41
C ALA A 103 -22.78 -8.12 -11.07
N ALA A 104 -21.74 -7.30 -11.28
CA ALA A 104 -20.37 -7.66 -10.90
C ALA A 104 -20.20 -7.79 -9.38
N GLY A 105 -20.88 -6.93 -8.62
CA GLY A 105 -20.90 -6.99 -7.16
C GLY A 105 -21.63 -8.21 -6.64
N TRP A 106 -22.82 -8.49 -7.17
CA TRP A 106 -23.57 -9.70 -6.84
C TRP A 106 -22.81 -10.98 -7.20
N THR A 107 -22.17 -11.02 -8.37
CA THR A 107 -21.34 -12.17 -8.80
C THR A 107 -20.13 -12.33 -7.89
N THR A 108 -19.48 -11.23 -7.50
CA THR A 108 -18.36 -11.24 -6.53
C THR A 108 -18.81 -11.75 -5.16
N LEU A 109 -20.00 -11.35 -4.71
CA LEU A 109 -20.59 -11.79 -3.46
C LEU A 109 -20.93 -13.29 -3.50
N GLY A 110 -21.51 -13.80 -4.58
CA GLY A 110 -21.79 -15.23 -4.73
C GLY A 110 -20.52 -16.10 -4.87
N ALA A 111 -19.45 -15.55 -5.43
CA ALA A 111 -18.20 -16.28 -5.63
C ALA A 111 -17.25 -16.25 -4.43
N GLY A 112 -17.46 -15.34 -3.45
CA GLY A 112 -16.51 -15.12 -2.34
C GLY A 112 -15.14 -14.61 -2.77
N ARG A 113 -15.05 -14.17 -4.02
CA ARG A 113 -13.86 -13.65 -4.68
C ARG A 113 -14.31 -12.75 -5.83
N ARG A 114 -13.47 -11.77 -6.17
CA ARG A 114 -13.71 -10.87 -7.31
C ARG A 114 -14.01 -11.65 -8.58
N ALA A 115 -15.18 -11.38 -9.14
CA ALA A 115 -15.63 -11.97 -10.39
C ALA A 115 -15.96 -10.87 -11.42
N ALA A 116 -15.61 -11.13 -12.67
CA ALA A 116 -16.00 -10.31 -13.81
C ALA A 116 -17.32 -10.82 -14.41
N VAL A 117 -18.03 -9.92 -15.10
CA VAL A 117 -19.31 -10.25 -15.75
C VAL A 117 -19.33 -9.90 -17.23
N ASP A 118 -18.23 -9.41 -17.83
CA ASP A 118 -18.10 -9.11 -19.27
C ASP A 118 -19.30 -8.36 -19.88
N GLY A 119 -19.82 -7.35 -19.16
CA GLY A 119 -20.98 -6.55 -19.60
C GLY A 119 -22.35 -7.21 -19.41
N LEU A 120 -22.43 -8.42 -18.86
CA LEU A 120 -23.69 -9.13 -18.55
C LEU A 120 -24.39 -8.53 -17.32
N CYS A 121 -24.98 -7.36 -17.50
CA CYS A 121 -25.51 -6.53 -16.43
C CYS A 121 -26.90 -6.90 -15.93
N ASP A 122 -27.72 -7.49 -16.80
CA ASP A 122 -29.10 -7.85 -16.47
C ASP A 122 -29.20 -9.37 -16.37
N PRO A 123 -29.41 -9.93 -15.16
CA PRO A 123 -29.50 -11.38 -14.97
C PRO A 123 -30.85 -11.93 -15.47
N PRO A 124 -30.88 -12.81 -16.50
CA PRO A 124 -32.11 -13.44 -16.95
C PRO A 124 -32.44 -14.63 -16.04
N VAL A 125 -33.34 -14.43 -15.08
CA VAL A 125 -33.86 -15.51 -14.22
C VAL A 125 -35.12 -16.12 -14.84
N THR A 126 -35.17 -17.44 -14.90
CA THR A 126 -36.31 -18.21 -15.41
C THR A 126 -36.87 -19.11 -14.30
N GLY A 127 -38.20 -19.21 -14.23
CA GLY A 127 -38.90 -19.97 -13.18
C GLY A 127 -39.04 -19.22 -11.85
N GLU A 128 -39.76 -19.82 -10.90
CA GLU A 128 -39.95 -19.33 -9.53
C GLU A 128 -39.76 -20.46 -8.52
N GLY A 129 -39.55 -20.10 -7.25
CA GLY A 129 -39.36 -21.06 -6.17
C GLY A 129 -38.11 -21.93 -6.35
N PRO A 130 -38.17 -23.24 -6.04
CA PRO A 130 -37.00 -24.13 -6.07
C PRO A 130 -36.55 -24.58 -7.47
N GLY A 131 -37.30 -24.21 -8.52
CA GLY A 131 -36.98 -24.52 -9.91
C GLY A 131 -36.30 -23.38 -10.67
N ALA A 132 -36.02 -22.26 -10.01
CA ALA A 132 -35.49 -21.08 -10.67
C ALA A 132 -34.03 -21.26 -11.13
N ARG A 133 -33.69 -20.71 -12.30
CA ARG A 133 -32.36 -20.81 -12.91
C ARG A 133 -31.97 -19.54 -13.65
N ILE A 134 -30.68 -19.23 -13.64
CA ILE A 134 -30.10 -18.16 -14.47
C ILE A 134 -29.84 -18.71 -15.88
N ALA A 135 -30.50 -18.12 -16.88
CA ALA A 135 -30.47 -18.65 -18.25
C ALA A 135 -29.10 -18.50 -18.94
N ASP A 136 -28.34 -17.44 -18.61
CA ASP A 136 -27.04 -17.12 -19.20
C ASP A 136 -25.85 -17.62 -18.35
N TRP A 137 -26.06 -18.61 -17.48
CA TRP A 137 -25.05 -19.04 -16.50
C TRP A 137 -23.72 -19.47 -17.13
N ASP A 138 -23.76 -20.18 -18.26
CA ASP A 138 -22.55 -20.60 -18.97
C ASP A 138 -21.72 -19.41 -19.50
N ALA A 139 -22.38 -18.35 -19.94
CA ALA A 139 -21.71 -17.11 -20.36
C ALA A 139 -21.07 -16.40 -19.18
N ARG A 140 -21.71 -16.44 -18.00
CA ARG A 140 -21.14 -15.88 -16.76
C ARG A 140 -19.96 -16.68 -16.24
N LEU A 141 -20.01 -18.01 -16.33
CA LEU A 141 -18.87 -18.89 -16.05
C LEU A 141 -17.70 -18.57 -16.99
N ALA A 142 -17.99 -18.40 -18.28
CA ALA A 142 -16.98 -18.00 -19.27
C ALA A 142 -16.39 -16.61 -18.94
N ALA A 143 -17.22 -15.62 -18.59
CA ALA A 143 -16.77 -14.28 -18.20
C ALA A 143 -15.88 -14.31 -16.93
N ALA A 144 -16.29 -15.06 -15.91
CA ALA A 144 -15.52 -15.23 -14.68
C ALA A 144 -14.16 -15.91 -14.93
N ALA A 145 -14.11 -16.87 -15.87
CA ALA A 145 -12.89 -17.56 -16.26
C ALA A 145 -12.00 -16.74 -17.21
N ALA A 146 -12.59 -15.99 -18.14
CA ALA A 146 -11.89 -15.23 -19.19
C ALA A 146 -11.01 -14.12 -18.60
N ASP A 147 -11.45 -13.51 -17.51
CA ASP A 147 -10.71 -12.45 -16.82
C ASP A 147 -9.60 -12.97 -15.90
N ARG A 148 -9.23 -14.24 -16.12
CA ARG A 148 -8.14 -14.96 -15.46
C ARG A 148 -8.28 -14.89 -13.94
N GLY A 149 -9.52 -14.89 -13.43
CA GLY A 149 -9.82 -14.99 -12.00
C GLY A 149 -9.93 -16.46 -11.57
N ASP A 150 -9.66 -16.75 -10.30
CA ASP A 150 -10.02 -18.01 -9.62
C ASP A 150 -11.39 -17.92 -8.93
N ALA A 151 -12.26 -17.03 -9.38
CA ALA A 151 -13.61 -16.94 -8.85
C ALA A 151 -14.39 -18.18 -9.29
N ARG A 152 -14.91 -18.93 -8.31
CA ARG A 152 -15.81 -20.06 -8.56
C ARG A 152 -17.22 -19.59 -8.28
N LEU A 153 -18.04 -19.47 -9.32
CA LEU A 153 -19.42 -19.03 -9.15
C LEU A 153 -20.21 -20.08 -8.35
N GLY A 154 -21.12 -19.59 -7.49
CA GLY A 154 -21.93 -20.41 -6.58
C GLY A 154 -21.20 -20.93 -5.35
N THR A 155 -20.03 -20.37 -5.02
CA THR A 155 -19.30 -20.71 -3.77
C THR A 155 -20.13 -20.42 -2.53
N LEU A 156 -20.84 -19.28 -2.47
CA LEU A 156 -21.70 -18.90 -1.35
C LEU A 156 -22.79 -19.96 -1.10
N ALA A 157 -23.62 -20.23 -2.11
CA ALA A 157 -24.71 -21.19 -2.00
C ALA A 157 -24.25 -22.63 -1.77
N GLY A 158 -23.10 -23.02 -2.35
CA GLY A 158 -22.49 -24.32 -2.10
C GLY A 158 -21.86 -24.44 -0.71
N SER A 159 -21.60 -23.32 -0.04
CA SER A 159 -21.01 -23.31 1.29
C SER A 159 -22.08 -23.25 2.36
N VAL A 160 -23.05 -22.33 2.33
CA VAL A 160 -24.02 -22.14 3.41
C VAL A 160 -24.75 -23.45 3.76
N PRO A 161 -24.79 -23.88 5.05
CA PRO A 161 -25.58 -25.02 5.48
C PRO A 161 -27.08 -24.77 5.21
N GLY A 162 -27.77 -25.73 4.61
CA GLY A 162 -29.18 -25.60 4.25
C GLY A 162 -29.38 -24.96 2.88
N CYS A 163 -29.98 -23.77 2.83
CA CYS A 163 -30.29 -23.09 1.58
C CYS A 163 -30.02 -21.58 1.64
N VAL A 164 -29.85 -20.99 0.45
CA VAL A 164 -29.78 -19.54 0.24
C VAL A 164 -30.94 -19.14 -0.66
N ALA A 165 -31.86 -18.33 -0.13
CA ALA A 165 -32.97 -17.77 -0.90
C ALA A 165 -32.54 -16.49 -1.61
N ALA A 166 -33.17 -16.19 -2.75
CA ALA A 166 -32.99 -14.95 -3.49
C ALA A 166 -34.32 -14.26 -3.79
N VAL A 167 -34.33 -12.95 -3.61
CA VAL A 167 -35.42 -12.07 -4.02
C VAL A 167 -34.88 -11.11 -5.07
N GLY A 168 -35.33 -11.25 -6.31
CA GLY A 168 -34.88 -10.42 -7.44
C GLY A 168 -33.59 -10.90 -8.14
N PRO A 169 -33.32 -10.35 -9.34
CA PRO A 169 -32.38 -10.93 -10.29
C PRO A 169 -30.91 -10.84 -9.87
N GLY A 170 -30.47 -9.73 -9.26
CA GLY A 170 -29.11 -9.62 -8.74
C GLY A 170 -28.84 -10.57 -7.58
N ALA A 171 -29.79 -10.69 -6.65
CA ALA A 171 -29.72 -11.66 -5.55
C ALA A 171 -29.63 -13.10 -6.06
N ALA A 172 -30.36 -13.42 -7.15
CA ALA A 172 -30.29 -14.74 -7.78
C ALA A 172 -28.87 -15.08 -8.28
N LEU A 173 -28.13 -14.11 -8.83
CA LEU A 173 -26.71 -14.33 -9.22
C LEU A 173 -25.85 -14.79 -8.05
N ALA A 174 -26.04 -14.18 -6.88
CA ALA A 174 -25.25 -14.49 -5.69
C ALA A 174 -25.69 -15.80 -5.01
N ALA A 175 -26.98 -16.10 -5.03
CA ALA A 175 -27.58 -17.29 -4.42
C ALA A 175 -27.53 -18.54 -5.33
N ALA A 176 -27.12 -18.40 -6.58
CA ALA A 176 -27.03 -19.51 -7.52
C ALA A 176 -26.01 -20.54 -7.06
N ARG A 177 -26.36 -21.82 -7.26
CA ARG A 177 -25.45 -22.96 -7.09
C ARG A 177 -24.46 -23.03 -8.27
N PRO A 178 -23.41 -23.86 -8.18
CA PRO A 178 -22.46 -24.03 -9.28
C PRO A 178 -23.07 -24.40 -10.64
N ASP A 179 -24.25 -25.01 -10.66
CA ASP A 179 -25.00 -25.38 -11.87
C ASP A 179 -25.98 -24.30 -12.39
N GLY A 180 -26.00 -23.12 -11.74
CA GLY A 180 -26.84 -21.98 -12.08
C GLY A 180 -28.27 -22.03 -11.52
N THR A 181 -28.62 -23.07 -10.74
CA THR A 181 -29.93 -23.18 -10.08
C THR A 181 -29.99 -22.39 -8.79
N VAL A 182 -31.17 -21.89 -8.42
CA VAL A 182 -31.41 -21.14 -7.18
C VAL A 182 -32.30 -21.96 -6.26
N ALA A 183 -31.97 -22.02 -4.96
CA ALA A 183 -32.67 -22.89 -4.01
C ALA A 183 -34.12 -22.47 -3.75
N ALA A 184 -34.35 -21.17 -3.66
CA ALA A 184 -35.66 -20.56 -3.50
C ALA A 184 -35.59 -19.15 -4.12
N TYR A 185 -36.45 -18.87 -5.08
CA TYR A 185 -36.50 -17.58 -5.75
C TYR A 185 -37.90 -16.95 -5.68
N ALA A 186 -37.94 -15.65 -5.41
CA ALA A 186 -39.14 -14.83 -5.54
C ALA A 186 -38.82 -13.53 -6.29
N THR A 187 -39.80 -12.97 -6.99
CA THR A 187 -39.71 -11.60 -7.49
C THR A 187 -39.88 -10.62 -6.31
N PRO A 188 -39.34 -9.38 -6.41
CA PRO A 188 -39.52 -8.37 -5.36
C PRO A 188 -41.00 -8.14 -5.01
N ASP A 189 -41.87 -8.00 -6.01
CA ASP A 189 -43.31 -7.78 -5.81
C ASP A 189 -43.98 -8.95 -5.09
N ALA A 190 -43.64 -10.19 -5.44
CA ALA A 190 -44.19 -11.38 -4.79
C ALA A 190 -43.70 -11.51 -3.34
N PHE A 191 -42.44 -11.16 -3.07
CA PHE A 191 -41.87 -11.19 -1.73
C PHE A 191 -42.57 -10.17 -0.81
N VAL A 192 -42.76 -8.94 -1.30
CA VAL A 192 -43.47 -7.87 -0.58
C VAL A 192 -44.95 -8.22 -0.38
N ALA A 193 -45.63 -8.71 -1.42
CA ALA A 193 -47.03 -9.16 -1.31
C ALA A 193 -47.20 -10.34 -0.33
N GLY A 194 -46.18 -11.17 -0.19
CA GLY A 194 -46.12 -12.29 0.75
C GLY A 194 -45.83 -11.89 2.20
N GLY A 195 -45.59 -10.60 2.49
CA GLY A 195 -45.20 -10.11 3.82
C GLY A 195 -43.79 -10.53 4.22
N GLU A 196 -42.86 -10.51 3.26
CA GLU A 196 -41.41 -10.70 3.48
C GLU A 196 -41.06 -12.00 4.23
N ARG A 197 -41.81 -13.08 3.96
CA ARG A 197 -41.61 -14.39 4.58
C ARG A 197 -40.28 -15.01 4.18
N LEU A 198 -39.53 -15.45 5.18
CA LEU A 198 -38.22 -16.08 5.01
C LEU A 198 -38.37 -17.60 4.97
N SER A 199 -37.63 -18.26 4.07
CA SER A 199 -37.69 -19.71 3.85
C SER A 199 -36.34 -20.42 3.98
N CYS A 200 -35.26 -19.65 4.08
CA CYS A 200 -33.88 -20.13 4.17
C CYS A 200 -33.12 -19.36 5.26
N PRO A 201 -32.13 -19.99 5.93
CA PRO A 201 -31.29 -19.32 6.93
C PRO A 201 -30.61 -18.05 6.39
N VAL A 202 -30.27 -18.05 5.10
CA VAL A 202 -29.76 -16.87 4.41
C VAL A 202 -30.71 -16.46 3.30
N THR A 203 -31.08 -15.18 3.26
CA THR A 203 -31.88 -14.60 2.16
C THR A 203 -31.15 -13.38 1.57
N LEU A 204 -30.93 -13.38 0.26
CA LEU A 204 -30.36 -12.26 -0.47
C LEU A 204 -31.48 -11.50 -1.17
N VAL A 205 -31.47 -10.18 -1.10
CA VAL A 205 -32.54 -9.32 -1.62
C VAL A 205 -31.96 -8.25 -2.53
N ASP A 206 -32.42 -8.24 -3.78
CA ASP A 206 -32.27 -7.20 -4.79
C ASP A 206 -33.67 -6.70 -5.17
N ALA A 207 -34.23 -5.83 -4.34
CA ALA A 207 -35.62 -5.38 -4.46
C ALA A 207 -35.80 -4.15 -5.37
N GLY A 208 -34.72 -3.64 -5.98
CA GLY A 208 -34.79 -2.45 -6.83
C GLY A 208 -35.44 -1.27 -6.10
N ALA A 209 -36.52 -0.73 -6.66
CA ALA A 209 -37.26 0.40 -6.09
C ALA A 209 -37.91 0.09 -4.72
N GLU A 210 -38.23 -1.18 -4.44
CA GLU A 210 -38.85 -1.59 -3.17
C GLU A 210 -37.83 -1.81 -2.04
N SER A 211 -36.53 -1.57 -2.28
CA SER A 211 -35.46 -1.82 -1.30
C SER A 211 -35.69 -1.11 0.03
N ASP A 212 -36.10 0.16 0.01
CA ASP A 212 -36.35 0.92 1.24
C ASP A 212 -37.54 0.37 2.04
N ARG A 213 -38.58 -0.10 1.35
CA ARG A 213 -39.73 -0.74 1.99
C ARG A 213 -39.32 -2.04 2.68
N VAL A 214 -38.56 -2.90 1.97
CA VAL A 214 -38.09 -4.18 2.52
C VAL A 214 -37.13 -3.96 3.70
N ILE A 215 -36.23 -2.98 3.61
CA ILE A 215 -35.34 -2.61 4.72
C ILE A 215 -36.15 -2.23 5.97
N ALA A 216 -37.14 -1.34 5.82
CA ALA A 216 -37.96 -0.90 6.95
C ALA A 216 -38.77 -2.05 7.57
N ALA A 217 -39.30 -2.96 6.73
CA ALA A 217 -40.10 -4.10 7.19
C ALA A 217 -39.25 -5.13 7.97
N LEU A 218 -38.03 -5.41 7.52
CA LEU A 218 -37.16 -6.42 8.13
C LEU A 218 -36.41 -5.90 9.36
N ALA A 219 -36.14 -4.60 9.46
CA ALA A 219 -35.41 -4.03 10.59
C ALA A 219 -36.13 -4.23 11.94
N GLY A 220 -37.47 -4.27 11.93
CA GLY A 220 -38.28 -4.45 13.14
C GLY A 220 -38.47 -5.89 13.60
N ARG A 221 -37.75 -6.86 13.02
CA ARG A 221 -37.91 -8.28 13.32
C ARG A 221 -36.79 -8.80 14.22
N ASP A 222 -37.15 -9.36 15.37
CA ASP A 222 -36.19 -9.91 16.34
C ASP A 222 -35.55 -11.24 15.87
N ASP A 223 -36.18 -11.94 14.91
CA ASP A 223 -35.70 -13.20 14.36
C ASP A 223 -34.71 -13.03 13.18
N VAL A 224 -34.36 -11.78 12.85
CA VAL A 224 -33.58 -11.41 11.67
C VAL A 224 -32.38 -10.55 12.04
N THR A 225 -31.18 -10.95 11.60
CA THR A 225 -30.06 -10.01 11.46
C THR A 225 -30.07 -9.45 10.04
N LEU A 226 -30.39 -8.16 9.93
CA LEU A 226 -30.48 -7.45 8.66
C LEU A 226 -29.14 -6.80 8.32
N LEU A 227 -28.57 -7.15 7.18
CA LEU A 227 -27.43 -6.49 6.56
C LEU A 227 -27.93 -5.64 5.39
N VAL A 228 -27.49 -4.39 5.31
CA VAL A 228 -27.74 -3.51 4.17
C VAL A 228 -26.41 -3.13 3.57
N SER A 229 -26.26 -3.36 2.26
CA SER A 229 -25.00 -3.15 1.55
C SER A 229 -25.22 -2.49 0.20
N GLY A 230 -24.42 -1.47 -0.12
CA GLY A 230 -24.21 -1.07 -1.50
C GLY A 230 -23.50 -2.20 -2.24
N VAL A 231 -24.05 -2.68 -3.36
CA VAL A 231 -23.49 -3.84 -4.10
C VAL A 231 -22.76 -3.43 -5.38
N GLY A 232 -22.98 -2.23 -5.89
CA GLY A 232 -22.27 -1.75 -7.08
C GLY A 232 -22.83 -0.41 -7.54
N PRO A 233 -22.37 0.10 -8.70
CA PRO A 233 -22.85 1.36 -9.20
C PRO A 233 -24.32 1.30 -9.62
N ALA A 234 -24.97 2.46 -9.66
CA ALA A 234 -26.28 2.60 -10.27
C ALA A 234 -26.23 2.19 -11.74
N ALA A 235 -27.36 1.72 -12.29
CA ALA A 235 -27.47 1.40 -13.70
C ALA A 235 -27.05 2.60 -14.57
N GLY A 236 -26.18 2.36 -15.55
CA GLY A 236 -25.65 3.40 -16.44
C GLY A 236 -24.59 4.34 -15.82
N SER A 237 -24.23 4.16 -14.55
CA SER A 237 -23.14 4.92 -13.92
C SER A 237 -21.80 4.22 -14.09
N ALA A 238 -20.78 4.98 -14.48
CA ALA A 238 -19.39 4.54 -14.49
C ALA A 238 -18.61 5.01 -13.25
N ASP A 239 -19.24 5.79 -12.36
CA ASP A 239 -18.54 6.40 -11.23
C ASP A 239 -18.23 5.33 -10.17
N PRO A 240 -16.94 5.10 -9.85
CA PRO A 240 -16.58 4.25 -8.73
C PRO A 240 -16.97 4.98 -7.44
N SER A 241 -17.50 4.23 -6.47
CA SER A 241 -17.97 4.76 -5.18
C SER A 241 -17.99 3.65 -4.14
N LEU A 242 -17.80 4.05 -2.89
CA LEU A 242 -17.98 3.15 -1.75
C LEU A 242 -19.48 3.04 -1.45
N GLY A 243 -19.95 1.83 -1.19
CA GLY A 243 -21.32 1.56 -0.79
C GLY A 243 -21.53 1.83 0.69
N VAL A 244 -22.76 2.17 1.07
CA VAL A 244 -23.20 2.11 2.47
C VAL A 244 -23.12 0.67 2.96
N PHE A 245 -22.69 0.47 4.20
CA PHE A 245 -22.85 -0.81 4.88
C PHE A 245 -23.34 -0.60 6.30
N TYR A 246 -24.36 -1.34 6.71
CA TYR A 246 -24.68 -1.50 8.11
C TYR A 246 -25.36 -2.84 8.36
N ARG A 247 -25.37 -3.26 9.63
CA ARG A 247 -26.20 -4.34 10.12
C ARG A 247 -26.91 -3.95 11.41
N VAL A 248 -28.13 -4.46 11.60
CA VAL A 248 -28.98 -4.27 12.79
C VAL A 248 -29.42 -5.62 13.32
N GLY A 249 -29.90 -5.67 14.58
CA GLY A 249 -30.15 -6.94 15.27
C GLY A 249 -28.85 -7.62 15.69
N THR A 250 -27.89 -6.84 16.21
CA THR A 250 -26.63 -7.33 16.78
C THR A 250 -26.56 -7.11 18.28
N THR A 251 -25.50 -7.56 18.95
CA THR A 251 -25.34 -7.39 20.41
C THR A 251 -24.43 -6.22 20.80
N LEU A 252 -23.73 -5.62 19.84
CA LEU A 252 -22.70 -4.62 20.10
C LEU A 252 -22.76 -3.49 19.06
N PRO A 253 -22.93 -2.22 19.49
CA PRO A 253 -22.88 -1.11 18.56
C PRO A 253 -21.42 -0.75 18.21
N GLY A 254 -21.19 -0.32 16.97
CA GLY A 254 -19.89 0.24 16.61
C GLY A 254 -19.56 0.27 15.13
N PHE A 255 -18.29 0.53 14.82
CA PHE A 255 -17.81 0.56 13.43
C PHE A 255 -17.28 -0.80 13.01
N VAL A 256 -17.81 -1.34 11.91
CA VAL A 256 -17.42 -2.64 11.38
C VAL A 256 -15.98 -2.61 10.84
N THR A 257 -15.26 -3.72 10.94
CA THR A 257 -13.93 -3.95 10.35
C THR A 257 -13.78 -5.42 9.97
N SER A 258 -12.74 -5.76 9.22
CA SER A 258 -12.35 -7.14 8.95
C SER A 258 -10.83 -7.29 8.94
N ALA A 259 -10.32 -8.51 9.01
CA ALA A 259 -8.87 -8.76 8.83
C ALA A 259 -8.39 -8.41 7.41
N SER A 260 -9.31 -8.35 6.44
CA SER A 260 -9.06 -7.96 5.04
C SER A 260 -8.69 -6.49 4.91
N THR A 261 -9.36 -5.59 5.67
CA THR A 261 -9.12 -4.15 5.60
C THR A 261 -8.27 -3.63 6.76
N ARG A 262 -8.46 -4.17 7.98
CA ARG A 262 -7.90 -3.66 9.24
C ARG A 262 -8.18 -2.17 9.45
N ARG A 263 -9.37 -1.73 9.03
CA ARG A 263 -9.80 -0.33 9.08
C ARG A 263 -11.20 -0.23 9.66
N ALA A 264 -11.32 0.58 10.71
CA ALA A 264 -12.62 0.90 11.29
C ALA A 264 -13.56 1.54 10.26
N GLY A 265 -14.75 0.99 10.15
CA GLY A 265 -15.82 1.43 9.25
C GLY A 265 -15.60 1.07 7.79
N ILE A 266 -14.67 0.16 7.43
CA ILE A 266 -14.43 -0.24 6.05
C ILE A 266 -14.37 -1.76 5.93
N VAL A 267 -15.23 -2.32 5.10
CA VAL A 267 -15.26 -3.76 4.76
C VAL A 267 -15.27 -3.96 3.25
N THR A 268 -15.10 -5.20 2.80
CA THR A 268 -15.20 -5.59 1.39
C THR A 268 -16.41 -6.48 1.15
N LEU A 269 -16.95 -6.53 -0.08
CA LEU A 269 -18.05 -7.45 -0.40
C LEU A 269 -17.73 -8.92 -0.08
N THR A 270 -16.46 -9.31 -0.23
CA THR A 270 -16.01 -10.67 0.11
C THR A 270 -16.02 -10.93 1.61
N ASP A 271 -15.89 -9.91 2.46
CA ASP A 271 -16.09 -10.04 3.91
C ASP A 271 -17.57 -10.31 4.22
N VAL A 272 -18.48 -9.64 3.52
CA VAL A 272 -19.92 -9.92 3.60
C VAL A 272 -20.22 -11.36 3.15
N THR A 273 -19.56 -11.85 2.10
CA THR A 273 -19.68 -13.27 1.72
C THR A 273 -19.23 -14.20 2.85
N ARG A 274 -18.10 -13.89 3.49
CA ARG A 274 -17.57 -14.70 4.59
C ARG A 274 -18.57 -14.75 5.75
N GLU A 275 -19.14 -13.61 6.13
CA GLU A 275 -20.18 -13.50 7.16
C GLU A 275 -21.39 -14.40 6.87
N LEU A 276 -21.91 -14.33 5.64
CA LEU A 276 -23.07 -15.13 5.23
C LEU A 276 -22.79 -16.64 5.23
N VAL A 277 -21.54 -17.03 4.94
CA VAL A 277 -21.11 -18.44 4.93
C VAL A 277 -21.01 -19.05 6.32
N ASP A 278 -20.68 -18.23 7.33
CA ASP A 278 -20.52 -18.68 8.71
C ASP A 278 -21.86 -18.91 9.44
N VAL A 279 -22.96 -18.40 8.89
CA VAL A 279 -24.31 -18.62 9.42
C VAL A 279 -24.59 -20.13 9.53
N GLY A 280 -24.84 -20.59 10.76
CA GLY A 280 -25.21 -21.98 11.06
C GLY A 280 -24.07 -23.02 10.94
N ARG A 281 -22.82 -22.61 10.70
CA ARG A 281 -21.67 -23.53 10.55
C ARG A 281 -21.07 -24.03 11.88
N GLY A 282 -21.17 -23.23 12.94
CA GLY A 282 -20.40 -23.42 14.17
C GLY A 282 -18.90 -23.18 13.98
N GLU A 283 -18.16 -22.95 15.07
CA GLU A 283 -16.75 -22.47 15.07
C GLU A 283 -15.71 -23.37 14.36
N ASN A 284 -16.04 -24.64 14.05
CA ASN A 284 -15.07 -25.65 13.62
C ASN A 284 -15.24 -26.17 12.18
N ALA A 285 -16.14 -25.59 11.38
CA ALA A 285 -16.36 -26.05 10.01
C ALA A 285 -15.27 -25.52 9.06
N ALA A 286 -14.60 -26.42 8.32
CA ALA A 286 -13.66 -26.02 7.28
C ALA A 286 -14.35 -25.19 6.19
N VAL A 287 -13.77 -24.03 5.89
CA VAL A 287 -14.30 -23.08 4.90
C VAL A 287 -13.58 -23.31 3.58
N THR A 288 -14.35 -23.31 2.48
CA THR A 288 -13.79 -23.12 1.14
C THR A 288 -12.98 -21.82 1.07
N THR A 289 -12.05 -21.71 0.12
CA THR A 289 -11.15 -20.54 0.00
C THR A 289 -11.88 -19.26 -0.46
N ILE A 290 -12.50 -18.56 0.49
CA ILE A 290 -13.08 -17.21 0.35
C ILE A 290 -11.98 -16.17 0.62
N ASP A 291 -11.94 -15.09 -0.16
CA ASP A 291 -10.91 -14.05 -0.03
C ASP A 291 -11.16 -13.09 1.14
N GLY A 292 -12.41 -12.98 1.60
CA GLY A 292 -12.82 -12.14 2.73
C GLY A 292 -12.59 -12.79 4.09
N SER A 293 -12.77 -11.99 5.13
CA SER A 293 -12.59 -12.38 6.54
C SER A 293 -13.87 -12.11 7.33
N PRO A 294 -14.11 -12.82 8.46
CA PRO A 294 -15.26 -12.56 9.32
C PRO A 294 -15.33 -11.10 9.75
N LEU A 295 -16.55 -10.61 9.97
CA LEU A 295 -16.74 -9.25 10.46
C LEU A 295 -16.41 -9.16 11.94
N ALA A 296 -15.70 -8.11 12.29
CA ALA A 296 -15.45 -7.70 13.66
C ALA A 296 -15.91 -6.25 13.84
N VAL A 297 -16.04 -5.81 15.08
CA VAL A 297 -16.51 -4.46 15.41
C VAL A 297 -15.51 -3.75 16.31
N TYR A 298 -15.34 -2.45 16.11
CA TYR A 298 -14.77 -1.56 17.12
C TYR A 298 -15.93 -0.99 17.94
N PRO A 299 -16.19 -1.51 19.16
CA PRO A 299 -17.34 -1.09 19.93
C PRO A 299 -17.26 0.40 20.25
N THR A 300 -18.35 1.12 19.96
CA THR A 300 -18.50 2.53 20.27
C THR A 300 -19.97 2.90 20.21
N ASP A 301 -20.37 3.87 21.02
CA ASP A 301 -21.70 4.45 20.91
C ASP A 301 -21.84 5.11 19.54
N LEU A 302 -22.89 4.73 18.81
CA LEU A 302 -23.17 5.27 17.50
C LEU A 302 -24.07 6.51 17.60
N THR A 303 -23.87 7.42 16.66
CA THR A 303 -24.78 8.53 16.39
C THR A 303 -24.94 8.64 14.88
N LEU A 304 -26.13 9.03 14.40
CA LEU A 304 -26.36 9.21 12.96
C LEU A 304 -25.34 10.19 12.34
N THR A 305 -25.10 11.31 13.01
CA THR A 305 -24.10 12.30 12.59
C THR A 305 -22.67 11.74 12.63
N GLY A 306 -22.37 10.83 13.56
CA GLY A 306 -21.12 10.08 13.63
C GLY A 306 -20.92 9.16 12.44
N ILE A 307 -21.95 8.38 12.07
CA ILE A 307 -21.92 7.47 10.92
C ILE A 307 -21.76 8.26 9.62
N GLU A 308 -22.57 9.31 9.40
CA GLU A 308 -22.48 10.14 8.20
C GLU A 308 -21.14 10.86 8.09
N ARG A 309 -20.56 11.28 9.21
CA ARG A 309 -19.21 11.85 9.25
C ARG A 309 -18.16 10.80 8.87
N GLN A 310 -18.20 9.60 9.46
CA GLN A 310 -17.27 8.51 9.12
C GLN A 310 -17.34 8.16 7.62
N ASN A 311 -18.55 8.02 7.06
CA ASN A 311 -18.73 7.69 5.65
C ASN A 311 -18.18 8.79 4.73
N ARG A 312 -18.40 10.07 5.06
CA ARG A 312 -17.82 11.20 4.32
C ARG A 312 -16.30 11.25 4.42
N GLU A 313 -15.74 10.99 5.60
CA GLU A 313 -14.29 10.94 5.80
C GLU A 313 -13.65 9.86 4.93
N VAL A 314 -14.22 8.66 4.90
CA VAL A 314 -13.70 7.56 4.07
C VAL A 314 -13.86 7.85 2.57
N ALA A 315 -14.98 8.44 2.14
CA ALA A 315 -15.16 8.87 0.75
C ALA A 315 -14.12 9.92 0.34
N ALA A 316 -13.85 10.91 1.20
CA ALA A 316 -12.87 11.96 0.94
C ALA A 316 -11.45 11.41 0.74
N LEU A 317 -11.08 10.28 1.37
CA LEU A 317 -9.80 9.60 1.11
C LEU A 317 -9.62 9.21 -0.37
N SER A 318 -10.72 9.00 -1.10
CA SER A 318 -10.69 8.69 -2.52
C SER A 318 -10.90 9.92 -3.38
N ASP A 319 -11.96 10.68 -3.13
CA ASP A 319 -12.42 11.75 -4.03
C ASP A 319 -11.50 12.96 -3.95
N ALA A 320 -11.21 13.41 -2.73
CA ALA A 320 -10.41 14.61 -2.50
C ALA A 320 -8.91 14.39 -2.74
N SER A 321 -8.44 13.14 -2.68
CA SER A 321 -7.05 12.79 -3.02
C SER A 321 -6.72 13.13 -4.49
N VAL A 322 -7.69 13.10 -5.40
CA VAL A 322 -7.50 13.51 -6.81
C VAL A 322 -7.07 14.97 -6.88
N THR A 323 -7.72 15.86 -6.13
CA THR A 323 -7.31 17.26 -6.00
C THR A 323 -5.90 17.36 -5.40
N GLY A 324 -5.59 16.56 -4.38
CA GLY A 324 -4.23 16.46 -3.83
C GLY A 324 -3.17 16.11 -4.88
N TYR A 325 -3.44 15.13 -5.74
CA TYR A 325 -2.56 14.75 -6.84
C TYR A 325 -2.44 15.85 -7.90
N LEU A 326 -3.50 16.63 -8.17
CA LEU A 326 -3.42 17.79 -9.05
C LEU A 326 -2.52 18.90 -8.47
N PHE A 327 -2.58 19.15 -7.17
CA PHE A 327 -1.67 20.07 -6.47
C PHE A 327 -0.22 19.57 -6.54
N LEU A 328 0.01 18.28 -6.36
CA LEU A 328 1.32 17.65 -6.53
C LEU A 328 1.85 17.81 -7.97
N ALA A 329 1.01 17.55 -8.97
CA ALA A 329 1.36 17.68 -10.38
C ALA A 329 1.69 19.13 -10.75
N ALA A 330 0.85 20.09 -10.31
CA ALA A 330 1.06 21.52 -10.57
C ALA A 330 2.34 22.04 -9.90
N GLY A 331 2.52 21.77 -8.60
CA GLY A 331 3.72 22.19 -7.87
C GLY A 331 4.98 21.48 -8.37
N GLY A 332 4.90 20.19 -8.69
CA GLY A 332 6.00 19.42 -9.27
C GLY A 332 6.42 19.97 -10.64
N THR A 333 5.45 20.31 -11.49
CA THR A 333 5.70 20.94 -12.80
C THR A 333 6.38 22.29 -12.65
N LEU A 334 5.88 23.14 -11.74
CA LEU A 334 6.50 24.44 -11.45
C LEU A 334 7.96 24.28 -10.97
N LEU A 335 8.21 23.37 -10.04
CA LEU A 335 9.56 23.10 -9.53
C LEU A 335 10.49 22.54 -10.61
N ALA A 336 9.99 21.66 -11.48
CA ALA A 336 10.74 21.14 -12.62
C ALA A 336 11.12 22.28 -13.59
N LEU A 337 10.20 23.20 -13.89
CA LEU A 337 10.48 24.39 -14.71
C LEU A 337 11.53 25.30 -14.04
N VAL A 338 11.44 25.51 -12.72
CA VAL A 338 12.45 26.29 -11.97
C VAL A 338 13.84 25.63 -12.04
N ALA A 339 13.92 24.31 -11.87
CA ALA A 339 15.17 23.56 -11.99
C ALA A 339 15.75 23.65 -13.40
N LEU A 340 14.90 23.53 -14.43
CA LEU A 340 15.26 23.60 -15.84
C LEU A 340 15.78 25.00 -16.23
N VAL A 341 15.04 26.06 -15.89
CA VAL A 341 15.46 27.45 -16.11
C VAL A 341 16.76 27.74 -15.34
N GLY A 342 16.88 27.21 -14.12
CA GLY A 342 18.11 27.28 -13.33
C GLY A 342 19.30 26.63 -14.02
N ALA A 343 19.13 25.42 -14.56
CA ALA A 343 20.16 24.71 -15.31
C ALA A 343 20.56 25.47 -16.58
N PHE A 344 19.58 25.93 -17.39
CA PHE A 344 19.83 26.72 -18.60
C PHE A 344 20.57 28.03 -18.32
N ARG A 345 20.18 28.74 -17.25
CA ARG A 345 20.86 29.96 -16.80
C ARG A 345 22.12 29.69 -15.96
N ARG A 346 22.56 28.43 -15.88
CA ARG A 346 23.73 27.98 -15.09
C ARG A 346 23.69 28.42 -13.61
N ARG A 347 22.48 28.60 -13.07
CA ARG A 347 22.17 28.88 -11.66
C ARG A 347 21.92 27.57 -10.92
N TRP A 348 22.95 26.74 -10.81
CA TRP A 348 22.87 25.35 -10.31
C TRP A 348 22.35 25.18 -8.88
N PHE A 349 22.27 26.25 -8.08
CA PHE A 349 21.62 26.18 -6.76
C PHE A 349 20.11 25.90 -6.85
N LEU A 350 19.45 26.32 -7.94
CA LEU A 350 18.02 26.06 -8.16
C LEU A 350 17.72 24.57 -8.36
N PRO A 351 18.35 23.85 -9.31
CA PRO A 351 18.17 22.40 -9.42
C PRO A 351 18.66 21.66 -8.17
N GLU A 352 19.74 22.11 -7.50
CA GLU A 352 20.15 21.51 -6.22
C GLU A 352 19.04 21.60 -5.16
N ALA A 353 18.41 22.77 -5.00
CA ALA A 353 17.33 22.97 -4.05
C ALA A 353 16.07 22.15 -4.38
N VAL A 354 15.65 22.16 -5.65
CA VAL A 354 14.49 21.38 -6.13
C VAL A 354 14.71 19.88 -5.93
N LEU A 355 15.90 19.36 -6.24
CA LEU A 355 16.20 17.94 -6.09
C LEU A 355 16.42 17.54 -4.61
N THR A 356 16.85 18.49 -3.76
CA THR A 356 16.83 18.27 -2.31
C THR A 356 15.41 18.08 -1.81
N LEU A 357 14.47 18.91 -2.26
CA LEU A 357 13.05 18.75 -1.97
C LEU A 357 12.52 17.41 -2.48
N GLY A 358 12.85 17.05 -3.73
CA GLY A 358 12.46 15.76 -4.31
C GLY A 358 12.90 14.55 -3.48
N SER A 359 14.04 14.62 -2.79
CA SER A 359 14.57 13.52 -1.97
C SER A 359 13.72 13.15 -0.75
N VAL A 360 12.82 14.06 -0.32
CA VAL A 360 11.90 13.86 0.80
C VAL A 360 10.43 13.87 0.38
N LEU A 361 10.12 14.07 -0.91
CA LEU A 361 8.75 14.21 -1.40
C LEU A 361 7.88 12.99 -1.07
N LEU A 362 8.40 11.78 -1.31
CA LEU A 362 7.64 10.55 -1.04
C LEU A 362 7.37 10.38 0.46
N ALA A 363 8.34 10.70 1.34
CA ALA A 363 8.09 10.72 2.78
C ALA A 363 7.07 11.82 3.16
N GLY A 364 7.09 12.97 2.48
CA GLY A 364 6.09 14.02 2.66
C GLY A 364 4.68 13.59 2.25
N MET A 365 4.55 12.83 1.15
CA MET A 365 3.30 12.22 0.71
C MET A 365 2.78 11.16 1.69
N MET A 366 3.67 10.35 2.28
CA MET A 366 3.31 9.41 3.35
C MET A 366 2.74 10.16 4.57
N LEU A 367 3.46 11.20 5.00
CA LEU A 367 3.16 11.98 6.21
C LEU A 367 1.89 12.85 6.09
N THR A 368 1.28 12.99 4.90
CA THR A 368 -0.04 13.62 4.82
C THR A 368 -1.07 12.86 5.64
N GLY A 369 -0.93 11.55 5.80
CA GLY A 369 -1.85 10.75 6.60
C GLY A 369 -1.72 10.93 8.11
N ALA A 370 -0.70 11.65 8.59
CA ALA A 370 -0.65 12.10 9.98
C ALA A 370 -1.62 13.26 10.26
N VAL A 371 -2.13 13.93 9.21
CA VAL A 371 -3.09 15.02 9.31
C VAL A 371 -4.48 14.49 8.96
N PRO A 372 -5.52 14.73 9.79
CA PRO A 372 -6.88 14.29 9.50
C PRO A 372 -7.56 15.19 8.46
N TRP A 373 -6.92 15.39 7.30
CA TRP A 373 -7.37 16.30 6.24
C TRP A 373 -8.71 15.89 5.64
N ALA A 374 -9.05 14.60 5.67
CA ALA A 374 -10.33 14.07 5.21
C ALA A 374 -11.53 14.59 6.03
N ARG A 375 -11.29 15.06 7.26
CA ARG A 375 -12.32 15.64 8.14
C ARG A 375 -12.58 17.12 7.87
N ALA A 376 -11.75 17.76 7.06
CA ALA A 376 -11.87 19.18 6.80
C ALA A 376 -13.10 19.50 5.93
N SER A 377 -13.58 20.73 6.00
CA SER A 377 -14.66 21.22 5.12
C SER A 377 -14.26 21.22 3.64
N ASN A 378 -12.97 21.45 3.34
CA ASN A 378 -12.40 21.34 2.00
C ASN A 378 -11.20 20.37 2.02
N PRO A 379 -11.45 19.05 1.99
CA PRO A 379 -10.39 18.04 2.16
C PRO A 379 -9.35 18.10 1.03
N GLY A 380 -9.76 18.42 -0.20
CA GLY A 380 -8.87 18.47 -1.37
C GLY A 380 -7.86 19.61 -1.29
N LEU A 381 -8.30 20.80 -0.88
CA LEU A 381 -7.40 21.92 -0.63
C LEU A 381 -6.47 21.65 0.56
N VAL A 382 -7.01 21.10 1.66
CA VAL A 382 -6.21 20.82 2.86
C VAL A 382 -5.12 19.81 2.55
N VAL A 383 -5.42 18.67 1.90
CA VAL A 383 -4.38 17.68 1.56
C VAL A 383 -3.35 18.24 0.58
N GLY A 384 -3.79 19.07 -0.39
CA GLY A 384 -2.91 19.74 -1.34
C GLY A 384 -1.94 20.74 -0.69
N VAL A 385 -2.39 21.48 0.33
CA VAL A 385 -1.51 22.36 1.12
C VAL A 385 -0.62 21.56 2.07
N THR A 386 -1.18 20.55 2.75
CA THR A 386 -0.45 19.71 3.70
C THR A 386 0.75 19.03 3.06
N VAL A 387 0.61 18.46 1.86
CA VAL A 387 1.72 17.74 1.22
C VAL A 387 2.91 18.65 0.95
N TRP A 388 2.69 19.87 0.47
CA TRP A 388 3.77 20.83 0.21
C TRP A 388 4.34 21.43 1.49
N LEU A 389 3.51 21.69 2.51
CA LEU A 389 3.96 22.18 3.80
C LEU A 389 4.86 21.15 4.51
N VAL A 390 4.40 19.90 4.60
CA VAL A 390 5.17 18.80 5.20
C VAL A 390 6.46 18.60 4.42
N THR A 391 6.40 18.51 3.09
CA THR A 391 7.60 18.34 2.24
C THR A 391 8.57 19.52 2.42
N GLY A 392 8.08 20.75 2.56
CA GLY A 392 8.89 21.93 2.86
C GLY A 392 9.60 21.83 4.20
N VAL A 393 8.90 21.42 5.27
CA VAL A 393 9.49 21.18 6.60
C VAL A 393 10.57 20.10 6.54
N LEU A 394 10.30 18.96 5.88
CA LEU A 394 11.29 17.90 5.70
C LEU A 394 12.50 18.36 4.88
N THR A 395 12.29 19.23 3.90
CA THR A 395 13.38 19.81 3.10
C THR A 395 14.27 20.70 3.96
N LEU A 396 13.69 21.55 4.81
CA LEU A 396 14.44 22.36 5.77
C LEU A 396 15.21 21.49 6.76
N ALA A 397 14.59 20.41 7.25
CA ALA A 397 15.25 19.42 8.09
C ALA A 397 16.42 18.73 7.36
N ALA A 398 16.24 18.33 6.10
CA ALA A 398 17.29 17.71 5.28
C ALA A 398 18.47 18.67 5.07
N VAL A 399 18.20 19.95 4.80
CA VAL A 399 19.23 20.99 4.65
C VAL A 399 19.95 21.24 5.98
N GLY A 400 19.22 21.36 7.09
CA GLY A 400 19.80 21.53 8.42
C GLY A 400 20.68 20.35 8.82
N LEU A 401 20.17 19.14 8.65
CA LEU A 401 20.88 17.89 8.91
C LEU A 401 22.12 17.76 8.03
N SER A 402 22.03 18.13 6.75
CA SER A 402 23.16 18.18 5.82
C SER A 402 24.27 19.11 6.33
N ARG A 403 23.93 20.27 6.91
CA ARG A 403 24.92 21.18 7.49
C ARG A 403 25.59 20.62 8.75
N VAL A 404 24.83 19.96 9.62
CA VAL A 404 25.35 19.41 10.90
C VAL A 404 26.20 18.17 10.68
N THR A 405 25.72 17.22 9.86
CA THR A 405 26.37 15.92 9.63
C THR A 405 27.39 15.94 8.49
N ARG A 406 27.39 17.02 7.69
CA ARG A 406 28.12 17.15 6.42
C ARG A 406 27.70 16.10 5.37
N PHE A 407 26.53 15.47 5.53
CA PHE A 407 25.95 14.64 4.48
C PHE A 407 25.54 15.49 3.29
N PRO A 408 25.63 14.99 2.05
CA PRO A 408 24.94 15.61 0.93
C PRO A 408 23.44 15.73 1.22
N PRO A 409 22.78 16.83 0.85
CA PRO A 409 21.34 17.02 1.04
C PRO A 409 20.46 15.83 0.64
N PRO A 410 20.64 15.15 -0.51
CA PRO A 410 19.79 14.02 -0.89
C PRO A 410 20.01 12.79 0.00
N VAL A 411 21.18 12.65 0.63
CA VAL A 411 21.44 11.58 1.60
C VAL A 411 20.81 11.91 2.96
N ALA A 412 20.85 13.19 3.37
CA ALA A 412 20.11 13.64 4.54
C ALA A 412 18.60 13.45 4.36
N GLY A 413 18.08 13.72 3.16
CA GLY A 413 16.71 13.40 2.77
C GLY A 413 16.41 11.90 2.82
N ALA A 414 17.29 11.05 2.28
CA ALA A 414 17.15 9.60 2.40
C ALA A 414 17.10 9.13 3.86
N LEU A 415 17.93 9.68 4.76
CA LEU A 415 17.87 9.36 6.19
C LEU A 415 16.51 9.75 6.79
N ILE A 416 16.00 10.95 6.49
CA ILE A 416 14.69 11.40 6.96
C ILE A 416 13.59 10.46 6.46
N SER A 417 13.63 10.08 5.17
CA SER A 417 12.68 9.14 4.58
C SER A 417 12.75 7.78 5.26
N VAL A 418 13.95 7.23 5.50
CA VAL A 418 14.12 5.96 6.23
C VAL A 418 13.51 6.05 7.62
N VAL A 419 13.73 7.14 8.35
CA VAL A 419 13.15 7.33 9.68
C VAL A 419 11.63 7.42 9.61
N ALA A 420 11.07 8.23 8.70
CA ALA A 420 9.62 8.40 8.55
C ALA A 420 8.91 7.07 8.29
N PHE A 421 9.34 6.32 7.27
CA PHE A 421 8.75 5.03 6.93
C PHE A 421 8.95 3.98 8.04
N THR A 422 10.14 3.93 8.66
CA THR A 422 10.40 2.96 9.76
C THR A 422 9.55 3.25 10.99
N VAL A 423 9.33 4.52 11.33
CA VAL A 423 8.46 4.92 12.45
C VAL A 423 7.01 4.55 12.16
N ASP A 424 6.53 4.85 10.96
CA ASP A 424 5.16 4.48 10.56
C ASP A 424 4.97 2.95 10.58
N ALA A 425 5.88 2.18 9.97
CA ALA A 425 5.86 0.72 10.03
C ALA A 425 5.87 0.20 11.48
N ALA A 426 6.73 0.73 12.34
CA ALA A 426 6.80 0.33 13.74
C ALA A 426 5.48 0.60 14.49
N LEU A 427 4.77 1.68 14.16
CA LEU A 427 3.45 2.00 14.73
C LEU A 427 2.30 1.17 14.10
N GLY A 428 2.59 0.33 13.12
CA GLY A 428 1.60 -0.49 12.41
C GLY A 428 0.96 0.19 11.20
N GLY A 429 1.59 1.24 10.67
CA GLY A 429 1.14 1.96 9.48
C GLY A 429 -0.02 2.95 9.69
N PRO A 430 -0.12 3.71 10.80
CA PRO A 430 -1.25 4.60 11.03
C PRO A 430 -1.34 5.74 10.00
N MET A 431 -0.23 6.11 9.34
CA MET A 431 -0.22 7.21 8.37
C MET A 431 -0.60 6.75 6.97
N GLU A 432 -0.40 5.48 6.62
CA GLU A 432 -0.70 4.98 5.28
C GLU A 432 -2.16 5.17 4.84
N PRO A 433 -3.20 4.87 5.67
CA PRO A 433 -4.59 5.03 5.24
C PRO A 433 -4.98 6.42 4.72
N GLY A 434 -4.41 7.47 5.30
CA GLY A 434 -4.64 8.87 4.90
C GLY A 434 -3.54 9.46 4.02
N SER A 435 -2.56 8.66 3.57
CA SER A 435 -1.43 9.16 2.81
C SER A 435 -1.76 9.36 1.33
N LEU A 436 -1.05 10.29 0.67
CA LEU A 436 -1.06 10.39 -0.79
C LEU A 436 -0.14 9.35 -1.47
N LEU A 437 0.50 8.46 -0.71
CA LEU A 437 1.21 7.29 -1.25
C LEU A 437 0.35 6.04 -1.31
N ASN A 438 -0.60 5.91 -0.40
CA ASN A 438 -1.47 4.75 -0.32
C ASN A 438 -2.55 4.80 -1.40
N SER A 439 -3.09 3.62 -1.69
CA SER A 439 -4.21 3.49 -2.60
C SER A 439 -5.50 4.06 -2.02
N ARG A 440 -6.31 4.64 -2.92
CA ARG A 440 -7.64 5.15 -2.61
C ARG A 440 -8.56 3.97 -2.21
N PRO A 441 -9.28 4.05 -1.07
CA PRO A 441 -10.20 3.01 -0.60
C PRO A 441 -11.16 2.48 -1.67
N ILE A 442 -11.63 3.35 -2.55
CA ILE A 442 -12.59 3.03 -3.62
C ILE A 442 -12.09 1.94 -4.60
N TYR A 443 -10.78 1.82 -4.82
CA TYR A 443 -10.19 0.77 -5.67
C TYR A 443 -9.72 -0.44 -4.86
N GLY A 444 -9.69 -0.30 -3.52
CA GLY A 444 -9.30 -1.31 -2.56
C GLY A 444 -7.92 -1.94 -2.78
N LEU A 445 -6.99 -1.32 -3.51
CA LEU A 445 -5.72 -1.95 -3.92
C LEU A 445 -4.87 -2.43 -2.74
N ARG A 446 -4.70 -1.57 -1.72
CA ARG A 446 -3.95 -1.84 -0.49
C ARG A 446 -4.65 -1.18 0.71
N TRP A 447 -5.04 -1.99 1.69
CA TRP A 447 -5.73 -1.50 2.90
C TRP A 447 -4.78 -1.24 4.07
N TYR A 448 -3.66 -1.94 4.16
CA TYR A 448 -2.70 -1.75 5.26
C TYR A 448 -1.29 -2.12 4.81
N GLY A 449 -0.31 -1.73 5.62
CA GLY A 449 1.10 -1.95 5.34
C GLY A 449 1.59 -1.17 4.12
N PHE A 450 2.78 -1.52 3.64
CA PHE A 450 3.41 -0.84 2.53
C PHE A 450 2.83 -1.31 1.20
N GLY A 451 2.43 -0.33 0.38
CA GLY A 451 2.13 -0.57 -1.03
C GLY A 451 3.40 -0.50 -1.89
N ASN A 452 3.30 -0.90 -3.15
CA ASN A 452 4.43 -0.97 -4.08
C ASN A 452 5.23 0.34 -4.22
N VAL A 453 4.55 1.50 -4.15
CA VAL A 453 5.20 2.82 -4.22
C VAL A 453 5.95 3.14 -2.92
N THR A 454 5.32 2.89 -1.76
CA THR A 454 5.96 3.04 -0.44
C THR A 454 7.19 2.13 -0.33
N PHE A 455 7.05 0.85 -0.69
CA PHE A 455 8.14 -0.12 -0.73
C PHE A 455 9.34 0.43 -1.50
N ALA A 456 9.13 0.84 -2.75
CA ALA A 456 10.20 1.32 -3.61
C ALA A 456 10.87 2.60 -3.08
N ALA A 457 10.08 3.51 -2.49
CA ALA A 457 10.57 4.72 -1.84
C ALA A 457 11.45 4.37 -0.62
N TYR A 458 10.96 3.48 0.25
CA TYR A 458 11.64 3.06 1.46
C TYR A 458 12.91 2.27 1.14
N ALA A 459 12.82 1.24 0.31
CA ALA A 459 13.95 0.44 -0.14
C ALA A 459 15.03 1.30 -0.83
N GLY A 460 14.62 2.21 -1.71
CA GLY A 460 15.52 3.16 -2.35
C GLY A 460 16.25 4.04 -1.32
N ALA A 461 15.53 4.64 -0.38
CA ALA A 461 16.11 5.48 0.66
C ALA A 461 17.06 4.71 1.59
N VAL A 462 16.69 3.48 2.00
CA VAL A 462 17.53 2.59 2.81
C VAL A 462 18.83 2.26 2.09
N LEU A 463 18.77 1.87 0.81
CA LEU A 463 19.96 1.52 0.04
C LEU A 463 20.87 2.73 -0.18
N VAL A 464 20.31 3.91 -0.42
CA VAL A 464 21.09 5.17 -0.52
C VAL A 464 21.79 5.49 0.79
N LEU A 465 21.08 5.39 1.92
CA LEU A 465 21.66 5.62 3.24
C LEU A 465 22.75 4.59 3.57
N ALA A 466 22.49 3.31 3.33
CA ALA A 466 23.42 2.21 3.56
C ALA A 466 24.68 2.37 2.69
N GLY A 467 24.51 2.74 1.42
CA GLY A 467 25.57 3.08 0.50
C GLY A 467 26.47 4.20 1.02
N TRP A 468 25.86 5.31 1.48
CA TRP A 468 26.60 6.46 2.00
C TRP A 468 27.34 6.15 3.31
N VAL A 469 26.69 5.46 4.24
CA VAL A 469 27.33 5.02 5.50
C VAL A 469 28.50 4.10 5.20
N ALA A 470 28.34 3.17 4.25
CA ALA A 470 29.42 2.30 3.80
C ALA A 470 30.57 3.08 3.18
N HIS A 471 30.29 4.08 2.32
CA HIS A 471 31.30 4.97 1.76
C HIS A 471 32.15 5.61 2.87
N ARG A 472 31.52 6.24 3.87
CA ARG A 472 32.21 6.90 4.99
C ARG A 472 33.03 5.93 5.84
N LEU A 473 32.56 4.70 6.03
CA LEU A 473 33.28 3.67 6.77
C LEU A 473 34.47 3.10 5.97
N LEU A 474 34.32 2.99 4.65
CA LEU A 474 35.40 2.54 3.77
C LEU A 474 36.52 3.58 3.64
N GLU A 475 36.20 4.87 3.60
CA GLU A 475 37.19 5.95 3.69
C GLU A 475 38.03 5.86 4.97
N GLN A 476 37.46 5.33 6.05
CA GLN A 476 38.14 5.08 7.32
C GLN A 476 38.90 3.74 7.36
N GLY A 477 38.94 2.98 6.25
CA GLY A 477 39.52 1.64 6.20
C GLY A 477 38.70 0.56 6.94
N ARG A 478 37.46 0.85 7.36
CA ARG A 478 36.64 -0.02 8.21
C ARG A 478 35.68 -0.90 7.41
N ARG A 479 36.21 -1.71 6.49
CA ARG A 479 35.41 -2.54 5.58
C ARG A 479 34.41 -3.46 6.29
N ARG A 480 34.80 -4.15 7.37
CA ARG A 480 33.88 -5.00 8.15
C ARG A 480 32.71 -4.20 8.73
N ALA A 481 32.96 -2.99 9.23
CA ALA A 481 31.89 -2.14 9.76
C ALA A 481 30.95 -1.65 8.66
N ALA A 482 31.46 -1.38 7.45
CA ALA A 482 30.64 -1.00 6.30
C ALA A 482 29.67 -2.13 5.93
N VAL A 483 30.15 -3.37 5.83
CA VAL A 483 29.31 -4.54 5.55
C VAL A 483 28.27 -4.77 6.64
N LEU A 484 28.67 -4.66 7.92
CA LEU A 484 27.73 -4.79 9.05
C LEU A 484 26.67 -3.69 9.07
N ALA A 485 27.02 -2.45 8.69
CA ALA A 485 26.05 -1.35 8.61
C ALA A 485 25.02 -1.58 7.50
N VAL A 486 25.46 -2.05 6.32
CA VAL A 486 24.55 -2.43 5.23
C VAL A 486 23.63 -3.58 5.67
N ALA A 487 24.18 -4.61 6.31
CA ALA A 487 23.39 -5.73 6.82
C ALA A 487 22.38 -5.29 7.88
N ALA A 488 22.75 -4.42 8.83
CA ALA A 488 21.86 -3.94 9.87
C ALA A 488 20.71 -3.07 9.32
N LEU A 489 21.02 -2.12 8.43
CA LEU A 489 20.00 -1.28 7.79
C LEU A 489 19.08 -2.10 6.90
N GLY A 490 19.63 -3.02 6.10
CA GLY A 490 18.86 -3.90 5.24
C GLY A 490 17.98 -4.88 6.01
N LEU A 491 18.49 -5.47 7.11
CA LEU A 491 17.68 -6.35 7.98
C LEU A 491 16.53 -5.57 8.63
N GLY A 492 16.80 -4.37 9.16
CA GLY A 492 15.75 -3.52 9.72
C GLY A 492 14.66 -3.19 8.69
N ALA A 493 15.06 -2.89 7.45
CA ALA A 493 14.13 -2.63 6.36
C ALA A 493 13.31 -3.86 5.98
N VAL A 494 13.94 -5.04 5.85
CA VAL A 494 13.25 -6.31 5.57
C VAL A 494 12.23 -6.66 6.66
N VAL A 495 12.56 -6.41 7.93
CA VAL A 495 11.63 -6.61 9.04
C VAL A 495 10.45 -5.65 8.93
N CYS A 496 10.69 -4.36 8.70
CA CYS A 496 9.60 -3.38 8.53
C CYS A 496 8.71 -3.71 7.33
N GLU A 497 9.30 -4.15 6.23
CA GLU A 497 8.62 -4.52 4.99
C GLU A 497 7.76 -5.78 5.14
N GLY A 498 8.33 -6.84 5.71
CA GLY A 498 7.72 -8.17 5.68
C GLY A 498 6.83 -8.50 6.86
N TRP A 499 7.00 -7.84 8.00
CA TRP A 499 6.32 -8.26 9.23
C TRP A 499 4.79 -8.06 9.15
N PRO A 500 3.97 -9.04 9.56
CA PRO A 500 2.52 -9.01 9.31
C PRO A 500 1.73 -7.85 9.92
N SER A 501 2.21 -7.28 11.02
CA SER A 501 1.60 -6.10 11.67
C SER A 501 2.27 -4.78 11.25
N MET A 502 3.15 -4.81 10.25
CA MET A 502 3.87 -3.65 9.71
C MET A 502 3.63 -3.59 8.18
N GLY A 503 4.67 -3.64 7.35
CA GLY A 503 4.59 -3.50 5.90
C GLY A 503 3.79 -4.61 5.20
N SER A 504 3.84 -5.86 5.69
CA SER A 504 3.13 -7.02 5.13
C SER A 504 3.31 -7.19 3.60
N ASP A 505 4.46 -6.81 3.04
CA ASP A 505 4.75 -6.90 1.59
C ASP A 505 5.75 -8.02 1.28
N PHE A 506 5.21 -9.12 0.74
CA PHE A 506 6.00 -10.27 0.29
C PHE A 506 6.95 -9.93 -0.86
N GLY A 507 6.43 -9.28 -1.91
CA GLY A 507 7.20 -9.06 -3.12
C GLY A 507 8.26 -7.98 -2.90
N GLY A 508 7.98 -7.02 -2.02
CA GLY A 508 8.96 -6.10 -1.46
C GLY A 508 10.14 -6.80 -0.80
N VAL A 509 9.90 -7.76 0.11
CA VAL A 509 10.98 -8.54 0.75
C VAL A 509 11.78 -9.35 -0.27
N VAL A 510 11.11 -10.03 -1.20
CA VAL A 510 11.76 -10.83 -2.27
C VAL A 510 12.66 -9.96 -3.15
N ALA A 511 12.29 -8.71 -3.41
CA ALA A 511 13.08 -7.76 -4.18
C ALA A 511 14.22 -7.11 -3.37
N LEU A 512 14.00 -6.80 -2.09
CA LEU A 512 14.95 -6.08 -1.24
C LEU A 512 16.11 -6.97 -0.76
N VAL A 513 15.84 -8.21 -0.34
CA VAL A 513 16.87 -9.09 0.23
C VAL A 513 18.03 -9.32 -0.74
N PRO A 514 17.81 -9.67 -2.03
CA PRO A 514 18.89 -9.82 -3.00
C PRO A 514 19.69 -8.52 -3.19
N ALA A 515 19.04 -7.36 -3.22
CA ALA A 515 19.70 -6.07 -3.38
C ALA A 515 20.63 -5.73 -2.20
N VAL A 516 20.18 -5.94 -0.96
CA VAL A 516 20.98 -5.73 0.26
C VAL A 516 22.18 -6.68 0.29
N LEU A 517 21.95 -7.97 0.00
CA LEU A 517 23.01 -8.98 0.01
C LEU A 517 24.04 -8.71 -1.09
N TRP A 518 23.59 -8.32 -2.28
CA TRP A 518 24.46 -7.90 -3.38
C TRP A 518 25.33 -6.70 -2.97
N LEU A 519 24.74 -5.69 -2.31
CA LEU A 519 25.48 -4.52 -1.84
C LEU A 519 26.55 -4.92 -0.82
N GLY A 520 26.17 -5.72 0.19
CA GLY A 520 27.07 -6.21 1.22
C GLY A 520 28.24 -7.03 0.67
N LEU A 521 27.96 -7.96 -0.26
CA LEU A 521 28.98 -8.78 -0.91
C LEU A 521 29.95 -7.93 -1.73
N THR A 522 29.44 -6.99 -2.54
CA THR A 522 30.27 -6.12 -3.39
C THR A 522 31.21 -5.26 -2.54
N LEU A 523 30.73 -4.77 -1.40
CA LEU A 523 31.52 -3.93 -0.48
C LEU A 523 32.50 -4.73 0.40
N SER A 524 32.25 -6.03 0.58
CA SER A 524 33.14 -6.92 1.35
C SER A 524 34.48 -7.21 0.65
N GLY A 525 34.60 -6.90 -0.66
CA GLY A 525 35.79 -7.21 -1.47
C GLY A 525 35.96 -8.71 -1.76
N ILE A 526 34.98 -9.54 -1.38
CA ILE A 526 34.92 -10.95 -1.71
C ILE A 526 34.55 -11.10 -3.19
N ARG A 527 35.26 -11.95 -3.93
CA ARG A 527 34.92 -12.24 -5.34
C ARG A 527 33.50 -12.79 -5.44
N ILE A 528 32.68 -12.19 -6.30
CA ILE A 528 31.35 -12.72 -6.60
C ILE A 528 31.54 -14.02 -7.40
N THR A 529 30.97 -15.10 -6.89
CA THR A 529 31.03 -16.44 -7.51
C THR A 529 29.61 -17.00 -7.55
N TRP A 530 29.31 -17.86 -8.52
CA TRP A 530 27.99 -18.50 -8.64
C TRP A 530 27.49 -19.16 -7.35
N PRO A 531 28.31 -19.91 -6.58
CA PRO A 531 27.85 -20.50 -5.32
C PRO A 531 27.42 -19.46 -4.27
N ARG A 532 28.07 -18.30 -4.23
CA ARG A 532 27.69 -17.20 -3.32
C ARG A 532 26.39 -16.53 -3.76
N LEU A 533 26.17 -16.40 -5.07
CA LEU A 533 24.90 -15.90 -5.60
C LEU A 533 23.76 -16.88 -5.30
N LEU A 534 24.00 -18.19 -5.44
CA LEU A 534 23.03 -19.23 -5.04
C LEU A 534 22.74 -19.18 -3.54
N LEU A 535 23.76 -19.02 -2.69
CA LEU A 535 23.58 -18.87 -1.24
C LEU A 535 22.74 -17.63 -0.89
N VAL A 536 22.95 -16.51 -1.59
CA VAL A 536 22.14 -15.29 -1.44
C VAL A 536 20.68 -15.54 -1.83
N GLY A 537 20.46 -16.21 -2.96
CA GLY A 537 19.12 -16.63 -3.38
C GLY A 537 18.45 -17.54 -2.34
N LEU A 538 19.16 -18.57 -1.87
CA LEU A 538 18.67 -19.48 -0.85
C LEU A 538 18.35 -18.77 0.47
N ALA A 539 19.21 -17.85 0.93
CA ALA A 539 18.97 -17.07 2.14
C ALA A 539 17.72 -16.19 1.99
N ALA A 540 17.46 -15.62 0.81
CA ALA A 540 16.24 -14.88 0.52
C ALA A 540 15.00 -15.78 0.61
N VAL A 541 15.03 -16.97 -0.03
CA VAL A 541 13.92 -17.94 0.05
C VAL A 541 13.66 -18.38 1.49
N VAL A 542 14.71 -18.65 2.27
CA VAL A 542 14.57 -19.05 3.69
C VAL A 542 13.95 -17.93 4.53
N ALA A 543 14.42 -16.69 4.38
CA ALA A 543 13.89 -15.55 5.15
C ALA A 543 12.41 -15.32 4.85
N VAL A 544 12.06 -15.35 3.56
CA VAL A 544 10.68 -15.20 3.07
C VAL A 544 9.79 -16.35 3.55
N GLY A 545 10.28 -17.60 3.47
CA GLY A 545 9.58 -18.77 3.96
C GLY A 545 9.32 -18.72 5.46
N ALA A 546 10.31 -18.30 6.25
CA ALA A 546 10.17 -18.17 7.70
C ALA A 546 9.10 -17.14 8.11
N ILE A 547 9.07 -15.96 7.47
CA ILE A 547 8.04 -14.94 7.71
C ILE A 547 6.65 -15.46 7.29
N SER A 548 6.57 -16.12 6.14
CA SER A 548 5.29 -16.63 5.61
C SER A 548 4.72 -17.77 6.47
N LEU A 549 5.58 -18.66 6.98
CA LEU A 549 5.19 -19.73 7.91
C LEU A 549 4.77 -19.18 9.28
N ALA A 550 5.48 -18.17 9.80
CA ALA A 550 5.10 -17.48 11.02
C ALA A 550 3.71 -16.83 10.89
N ASP A 551 3.42 -16.20 9.75
CA ASP A 551 2.11 -15.63 9.49
C ASP A 551 1.02 -16.70 9.29
N TRP A 552 1.33 -17.80 8.60
CA TRP A 552 0.41 -18.93 8.45
C TRP A 552 0.00 -19.55 9.78
N SER A 553 0.92 -19.61 10.75
CA SER A 553 0.67 -20.16 12.10
C SER A 553 -0.34 -19.36 12.95
N ARG A 554 -0.76 -18.17 12.51
CA ARG A 554 -1.73 -17.31 13.24
C ARG A 554 -3.18 -17.81 13.15
N GLY A 555 -3.45 -18.76 12.26
CA GLY A 555 -4.78 -19.29 11.98
C GLY A 555 -5.41 -18.71 10.71
N PRO A 556 -6.46 -19.36 10.17
CA PRO A 556 -7.10 -18.98 8.91
C PRO A 556 -7.68 -17.56 8.94
N ASP A 557 -8.22 -17.11 10.07
CA ASP A 557 -8.92 -15.82 10.18
C ASP A 557 -8.00 -14.63 10.48
N ARG A 558 -6.73 -14.89 10.84
CA ARG A 558 -5.78 -13.84 11.29
C ARG A 558 -4.52 -13.72 10.43
N ARG A 559 -4.30 -14.65 9.51
CA ARG A 559 -3.16 -14.64 8.59
C ARG A 559 -3.34 -13.58 7.51
N SER A 560 -2.24 -13.01 7.06
CA SER A 560 -2.21 -12.10 5.91
C SER A 560 -2.16 -12.87 4.59
N HIS A 561 -2.04 -12.13 3.47
CA HIS A 561 -1.77 -12.72 2.16
C HIS A 561 -0.53 -13.62 2.12
N LEU A 562 0.44 -13.42 3.02
CA LEU A 562 1.62 -14.27 3.18
C LEU A 562 1.23 -15.68 3.63
N GLY A 563 0.53 -15.80 4.76
CA GLY A 563 0.03 -17.08 5.25
C GLY A 563 -0.99 -17.72 4.30
N ASN A 564 -1.84 -16.91 3.64
CA ASN A 564 -2.77 -17.43 2.63
C ASN A 564 -2.04 -18.02 1.41
N PHE A 565 -0.89 -17.48 1.01
CA PHE A 565 -0.09 -18.07 -0.06
C PHE A 565 0.50 -19.43 0.35
N VAL A 566 0.97 -19.56 1.60
CA VAL A 566 1.39 -20.87 2.14
C VAL A 566 0.26 -21.88 2.08
N GLN A 567 -0.96 -21.48 2.48
CA GLN A 567 -2.13 -22.35 2.38
C GLN A 567 -2.38 -22.79 0.93
N ARG A 568 -2.31 -21.88 -0.04
CA ARG A 568 -2.49 -22.22 -1.46
C ARG A 568 -1.42 -23.14 -2.02
N ILE A 569 -0.20 -23.12 -1.48
CA ILE A 569 0.83 -24.13 -1.81
C ILE A 569 0.40 -25.51 -1.29
N VAL A 570 -0.12 -25.57 -0.07
CA VAL A 570 -0.64 -26.81 0.53
C VAL A 570 -1.84 -27.34 -0.27
N ASP A 571 -2.72 -26.45 -0.71
CA ASP A 571 -3.93 -26.80 -1.46
C ASP A 571 -3.65 -27.16 -2.94
N GLY A 572 -2.43 -26.91 -3.44
CA GLY A 572 -2.02 -27.20 -4.83
C GLY A 572 -2.30 -26.08 -5.85
N ASP A 573 -2.85 -24.94 -5.42
CA ASP A 573 -3.30 -23.84 -6.28
C ASP A 573 -2.25 -22.73 -6.51
N ALA A 574 -1.01 -22.93 -6.06
CA ALA A 574 0.01 -21.86 -6.04
C ALA A 574 0.47 -21.39 -7.44
N LEU A 575 0.52 -22.29 -8.43
CA LEU A 575 0.96 -21.94 -9.79
C LEU A 575 0.02 -20.93 -10.46
N ASP A 576 -1.28 -21.08 -10.25
CA ASP A 576 -2.29 -20.17 -10.80
C ASP A 576 -2.19 -18.78 -10.16
N VAL A 577 -1.84 -18.70 -8.88
CA VAL A 577 -1.61 -17.40 -8.22
C VAL A 577 -0.42 -16.68 -8.81
N VAL A 578 0.69 -17.40 -9.00
CA VAL A 578 1.95 -16.83 -9.51
C VAL A 578 1.78 -16.38 -10.96
N SER A 579 1.16 -17.21 -11.81
CA SER A 579 0.94 -16.87 -13.21
C SER A 579 0.07 -15.62 -13.36
N ARG A 580 -0.99 -15.48 -12.56
CA ARG A 580 -1.83 -14.28 -12.55
C ARG A 580 -1.11 -13.02 -12.10
N LYS A 581 -0.29 -13.09 -11.05
CA LYS A 581 0.52 -11.95 -10.61
C LYS A 581 1.50 -11.52 -11.71
N ALA A 582 2.12 -12.48 -12.39
CA ALA A 582 3.02 -12.20 -13.51
C ALA A 582 2.28 -11.51 -14.67
N VAL A 583 1.07 -11.96 -15.00
CA VAL A 583 0.22 -11.33 -16.03
C VAL A 583 -0.19 -9.91 -15.62
N ALA A 584 -0.65 -9.71 -14.38
CA ALA A 584 -1.04 -8.39 -13.89
C ALA A 584 0.15 -7.41 -13.94
N SER A 585 1.33 -7.85 -13.51
CA SER A 585 2.56 -7.07 -13.66
C SER A 585 2.85 -6.75 -15.14
N TYR A 586 2.77 -7.76 -16.02
CA TYR A 586 3.00 -7.59 -17.46
C TYR A 586 2.04 -6.58 -18.09
N GLU A 587 0.75 -6.59 -17.74
CA GLU A 587 -0.23 -5.63 -18.26
C GLU A 587 0.13 -4.19 -17.90
N THR A 588 0.61 -3.94 -16.68
CA THR A 588 1.10 -2.61 -16.31
C THR A 588 2.35 -2.19 -17.10
N ILE A 589 3.25 -3.14 -17.36
CA ILE A 589 4.50 -2.94 -18.09
C ILE A 589 4.23 -2.67 -19.58
N ALA A 590 3.35 -3.46 -20.19
CA ALA A 590 3.00 -3.42 -21.61
C ALA A 590 2.07 -2.24 -21.95
N SER A 591 1.43 -1.63 -20.95
CA SER A 591 0.65 -0.41 -21.16
C SER A 591 1.52 0.71 -21.80
N PRO A 592 0.94 1.61 -22.61
CA PRO A 592 1.70 2.70 -23.25
C PRO A 592 2.48 3.55 -22.23
N LEU A 593 1.90 3.81 -21.06
CA LEU A 593 2.55 4.52 -19.97
C LEU A 593 3.67 3.70 -19.32
N GLY A 594 3.47 2.39 -19.17
CA GLY A 594 4.49 1.45 -18.68
C GLY A 594 5.72 1.42 -19.57
N VAL A 595 5.51 1.21 -20.87
CA VAL A 595 6.57 1.21 -21.89
C VAL A 595 7.31 2.55 -21.90
N GLY A 596 6.58 3.67 -21.93
CA GLY A 596 7.17 5.01 -21.87
C GLY A 596 8.03 5.21 -20.61
N SER A 597 7.54 4.76 -19.46
CA SER A 597 8.27 4.84 -18.18
C SER A 597 9.55 3.99 -18.18
N ILE A 598 9.53 2.82 -18.80
CA ILE A 598 10.74 1.98 -18.96
C ILE A 598 11.74 2.66 -19.88
N VAL A 599 11.30 3.18 -21.03
CA VAL A 599 12.19 3.85 -22.00
C VAL A 599 12.88 5.05 -21.34
N VAL A 600 12.11 5.93 -20.69
CA VAL A 600 12.66 7.09 -19.97
C VAL A 600 13.57 6.64 -18.83
N GLY A 601 13.16 5.65 -18.04
CA GLY A 601 13.95 5.14 -16.93
C GLY A 601 15.28 4.54 -17.39
N VAL A 602 15.27 3.71 -18.45
CA VAL A 602 16.49 3.11 -19.02
C VAL A 602 17.43 4.20 -19.53
N ALA A 603 16.91 5.24 -20.20
CA ALA A 603 17.71 6.37 -20.61
C ALA A 603 18.36 7.08 -19.41
N LEU A 604 17.61 7.32 -18.33
CA LEU A 604 18.14 7.90 -17.09
C LEU A 604 19.21 7.01 -16.46
N TRP A 605 18.97 5.71 -16.32
CA TRP A 605 19.94 4.75 -15.79
C TRP A 605 21.22 4.71 -16.63
N PHE A 606 21.10 4.70 -17.96
CA PHE A 606 22.22 4.77 -18.87
C PHE A 606 23.04 6.05 -18.66
N VAL A 607 22.39 7.21 -18.67
CA VAL A 607 23.02 8.53 -18.42
C VAL A 607 23.74 8.56 -17.08
N MET A 608 23.09 8.07 -16.01
CA MET A 608 23.67 8.01 -14.67
C MET A 608 24.93 7.14 -14.65
N PHE A 609 24.88 5.90 -15.16
CA PHE A 609 26.03 5.00 -15.13
C PHE A 609 27.16 5.42 -16.08
N ARG A 610 26.82 5.98 -17.24
CA ARG A 610 27.78 6.30 -18.30
C ARG A 610 28.54 7.61 -18.04
N TRP A 611 27.91 8.59 -17.39
CA TRP A 611 28.50 9.93 -17.20
C TRP A 611 28.53 10.39 -15.74
N ALA A 612 27.44 10.23 -14.98
CA ALA A 612 27.35 10.78 -13.64
C ALA A 612 28.19 10.00 -12.62
N VAL A 613 28.08 8.66 -12.64
CA VAL A 613 28.78 7.77 -11.70
C VAL A 613 30.30 7.92 -11.78
N PRO A 614 30.95 7.87 -12.97
CA PRO A 614 32.38 8.10 -13.06
C PRO A 614 32.80 9.46 -12.50
N ALA A 615 32.06 10.52 -12.83
CA ALA A 615 32.39 11.86 -12.37
C ALA A 615 32.24 12.03 -10.84
N LEU A 616 31.22 11.42 -10.24
CA LEU A 616 30.90 11.54 -8.82
C LEU A 616 31.61 10.50 -7.94
N SER A 617 32.37 9.57 -8.54
CA SER A 617 33.01 8.46 -7.81
C SER A 617 34.01 8.92 -6.75
N ASP A 618 34.69 10.06 -6.96
CA ASP A 618 35.62 10.62 -5.98
C ASP A 618 34.90 11.16 -4.73
N GLU A 619 33.67 11.66 -4.89
CA GLU A 619 32.87 12.25 -3.80
C GLU A 619 32.01 11.19 -3.10
N PHE A 620 31.67 10.11 -3.80
CA PHE A 620 30.84 9.02 -3.29
C PHE A 620 31.28 7.69 -3.91
N SER A 621 32.32 7.09 -3.34
CA SER A 621 33.00 5.90 -3.90
C SER A 621 32.13 4.64 -4.03
N THR A 622 31.08 4.51 -3.23
CA THR A 622 30.11 3.40 -3.31
C THR A 622 28.86 3.75 -4.11
N LEU A 623 28.83 4.88 -4.83
CA LEU A 623 27.67 5.29 -5.62
C LEU A 623 27.27 4.23 -6.66
N ARG A 624 28.23 3.69 -7.41
CA ARG A 624 27.97 2.64 -8.41
C ARG A 624 27.27 1.42 -7.79
N PRO A 625 27.81 0.76 -6.74
CA PRO A 625 27.12 -0.37 -6.16
C PRO A 625 25.78 0.01 -5.51
N THR A 626 25.68 1.18 -4.88
CA THR A 626 24.41 1.66 -4.34
C THR A 626 23.32 1.73 -5.42
N LEU A 627 23.65 2.34 -6.56
CA LEU A 627 22.74 2.47 -7.71
C LEU A 627 22.39 1.12 -8.33
N VAL A 628 23.33 0.19 -8.45
CA VAL A 628 23.02 -1.17 -8.92
C VAL A 628 22.05 -1.88 -7.97
N SER A 629 22.19 -1.69 -6.66
CA SER A 629 21.28 -2.27 -5.67
C SER A 629 19.86 -1.71 -5.81
N VAL A 630 19.75 -0.38 -6.01
CA VAL A 630 18.46 0.27 -6.28
C VAL A 630 17.86 -0.21 -7.61
N LEU A 631 18.67 -0.40 -8.64
CA LEU A 631 18.22 -0.96 -9.92
C LEU A 631 17.73 -2.41 -9.77
N VAL A 632 18.40 -3.22 -8.94
CA VAL A 632 17.96 -4.59 -8.61
C VAL A 632 16.58 -4.55 -7.95
N VAL A 633 16.35 -3.66 -6.99
CA VAL A 633 15.01 -3.45 -6.40
C VAL A 633 14.00 -3.02 -7.46
N ALA A 634 14.37 -2.05 -8.32
CA ALA A 634 13.49 -1.56 -9.37
C ALA A 634 13.06 -2.68 -10.33
N VAL A 635 14.00 -3.52 -10.76
CA VAL A 635 13.74 -4.62 -11.70
C VAL A 635 13.01 -5.77 -11.00
N LEU A 636 13.55 -6.32 -9.91
CA LEU A 636 12.94 -7.46 -9.23
C LEU A 636 11.58 -7.11 -8.65
N GLY A 637 11.44 -5.94 -8.05
CA GLY A 637 10.15 -5.52 -7.50
C GLY A 637 9.13 -5.24 -8.59
N THR A 638 9.53 -4.79 -9.77
CA THR A 638 8.62 -4.71 -10.93
C THR A 638 8.17 -6.09 -11.40
N LEU A 639 9.08 -7.07 -11.43
CA LEU A 639 8.75 -8.42 -11.91
C LEU A 639 7.93 -9.25 -10.92
N VAL A 640 8.16 -9.06 -9.61
CA VAL A 640 7.59 -9.92 -8.55
C VAL A 640 6.32 -9.34 -7.95
N ASN A 641 6.16 -8.00 -7.95
CA ASN A 641 4.94 -7.37 -7.42
C ASN A 641 3.83 -7.26 -8.47
N ASP A 642 2.60 -7.32 -8.00
CA ASP A 642 1.38 -7.16 -8.79
C ASP A 642 1.22 -5.75 -9.39
N GLY A 643 1.81 -4.73 -8.77
CA GLY A 643 1.80 -3.35 -9.27
C GLY A 643 2.80 -3.04 -10.37
N GLY A 644 3.64 -4.01 -10.76
CA GLY A 644 4.61 -3.90 -11.86
C GLY A 644 5.36 -2.56 -11.89
N ILE A 645 5.02 -1.71 -12.86
CA ILE A 645 5.68 -0.41 -13.09
C ILE A 645 5.65 0.54 -11.87
N GLY A 646 4.72 0.32 -10.93
CA GLY A 646 4.61 1.07 -9.69
C GLY A 646 5.82 0.98 -8.77
N VAL A 647 6.71 0.00 -8.95
CA VAL A 647 8.02 -0.07 -8.26
C VAL A 647 9.11 0.64 -9.07
N TRP A 648 9.15 0.41 -10.39
CA TRP A 648 10.14 0.99 -11.30
C TRP A 648 10.22 2.52 -11.20
N GLN A 649 9.07 3.18 -11.22
CA GLN A 649 8.96 4.64 -11.21
C GLN A 649 9.58 5.29 -9.96
N PRO A 650 9.11 5.01 -8.73
CA PRO A 650 9.68 5.57 -7.51
C PRO A 650 11.14 5.17 -7.28
N ALA A 651 11.54 3.94 -7.57
CA ALA A 651 12.94 3.53 -7.42
C ALA A 651 13.88 4.31 -8.38
N THR A 652 13.45 4.50 -9.64
CA THR A 652 14.16 5.32 -10.62
C THR A 652 14.17 6.80 -10.20
N ALA A 653 13.07 7.31 -9.66
CA ALA A 653 12.98 8.69 -9.16
C ALA A 653 13.95 8.95 -8.00
N VAL A 654 14.04 8.03 -7.02
CA VAL A 654 15.02 8.11 -5.91
C VAL A 654 16.45 8.15 -6.44
N ALA A 655 16.80 7.25 -7.38
CA ALA A 655 18.13 7.21 -7.99
C ALA A 655 18.45 8.49 -8.76
N ALA A 656 17.56 8.93 -9.64
CA ALA A 656 17.71 10.13 -10.45
C ALA A 656 17.82 11.40 -9.58
N THR A 657 17.07 11.47 -8.49
CA THR A 657 17.07 12.61 -7.56
C THR A 657 18.38 12.70 -6.80
N LEU A 658 18.88 11.57 -6.28
CA LEU A 658 20.20 11.48 -5.65
C LEU A 658 21.29 11.96 -6.61
N VAL A 659 21.37 11.36 -7.78
CA VAL A 659 22.45 11.62 -8.74
C VAL A 659 22.37 13.04 -9.29
N GLY A 660 21.17 13.49 -9.66
CA GLY A 660 20.95 14.85 -10.17
C GLY A 660 21.31 15.91 -9.13
N CYS A 661 20.95 15.71 -7.86
CA CYS A 661 21.27 16.66 -6.80
C CYS A 661 22.79 16.75 -6.55
N LEU A 662 23.47 15.60 -6.47
CA LEU A 662 24.94 15.55 -6.34
C LEU A 662 25.63 16.23 -7.54
N TRP A 663 25.13 15.99 -8.75
CA TRP A 663 25.65 16.61 -9.96
C TRP A 663 25.48 18.13 -9.97
N ALA A 664 24.27 18.63 -9.65
CA ALA A 664 23.98 20.05 -9.57
C ALA A 664 24.87 20.75 -8.53
N ARG A 665 25.04 20.13 -7.36
CA ARG A 665 25.92 20.61 -6.29
C ARG A 665 27.38 20.72 -6.73
N ARG A 666 27.90 19.71 -7.43
CA ARG A 666 29.27 19.73 -7.98
C ARG A 666 29.47 20.90 -8.95
N LEU A 667 28.49 21.17 -9.82
CA LEU A 667 28.52 22.30 -10.75
C LEU A 667 28.38 23.65 -10.03
N HIS A 668 27.55 23.73 -8.99
CA HIS A 668 27.43 24.91 -8.14
C HIS A 668 28.75 25.26 -7.44
N GLY A 669 29.45 24.26 -6.91
CA GLY A 669 30.76 24.41 -6.26
C GLY A 669 31.85 24.95 -7.18
N ARG A 670 31.95 24.44 -8.42
CA ARG A 670 32.96 24.87 -9.41
C ARG A 670 32.86 26.35 -9.80
N ARG A 671 31.64 26.92 -9.78
CA ARG A 671 31.43 28.34 -10.09
C ARG A 671 31.89 29.26 -8.96
N LYS A 672 31.68 28.87 -7.70
CA LYS A 672 32.19 29.61 -6.54
C LYS A 672 33.71 29.71 -6.55
N THR A 673 34.40 28.66 -6.99
CA THR A 673 35.86 28.65 -7.14
C THR A 673 36.36 29.45 -8.35
N SER A 674 35.60 29.53 -9.46
CA SER A 674 35.98 30.36 -10.62
C SER A 674 35.77 31.86 -10.36
N ASP A 675 34.68 32.24 -9.68
CA ASP A 675 34.39 33.64 -9.37
C ASP A 675 35.33 34.21 -8.28
N SER A 676 35.86 33.35 -7.40
CA SER A 676 36.86 33.74 -6.38
C SER A 676 38.30 33.74 -6.88
N ALA A 677 38.59 33.09 -8.01
CA ALA A 677 39.92 33.10 -8.64
C ALA A 677 40.17 34.31 -9.56
N SER A 678 39.27 35.29 -9.60
CA SER A 678 39.47 36.55 -10.35
C SER A 678 39.70 37.76 -9.43
N PRO A 679 40.94 37.92 -8.92
CA PRO A 679 41.52 39.26 -8.83
C PRO A 679 42.92 39.30 -9.46
N LEU A 680 43.24 40.40 -10.15
CA LEU A 680 44.53 40.76 -10.80
C LEU A 680 44.62 40.56 -12.33
N ARG A 681 43.77 41.25 -13.09
CA ARG A 681 44.17 41.84 -14.38
C ARG A 681 43.58 43.24 -14.50
N GLY A 682 44.31 44.21 -13.95
CA GLY A 682 43.88 45.61 -13.98
C GLY A 682 44.89 46.56 -13.33
N ALA A 683 46.19 46.32 -13.50
CA ALA A 683 47.21 47.31 -13.19
C ALA A 683 48.45 47.02 -14.03
N THR A 684 48.51 47.58 -15.24
CA THR A 684 49.73 48.16 -15.82
C THR A 684 49.42 48.90 -17.12
N ALA A 685 49.97 50.12 -17.20
CA ALA A 685 50.33 50.90 -18.38
C ALA A 685 49.22 51.73 -19.07
N ARG A 686 49.10 52.99 -18.65
CA ARG A 686 49.24 54.11 -19.59
C ARG A 686 50.31 55.06 -19.07
N ALA A 687 51.10 55.53 -20.04
CA ALA A 687 52.31 56.33 -19.96
C ALA A 687 52.11 57.71 -19.34
#